data_AF-A0A2H0KQ74-F1
#
_entry.id   AF-A0A2H0KQ74-F1
#
_cell.length_a   1.000
_cell.length_b   1.000
_cell.length_c   1.000
_cell.angle_alpha   90.00
_cell.angle_beta   90.00
_cell.angle_gamma   90.00
#
_symmetry.space_group_name_H-M   'P 1'
#
loop_
_entity.id
_entity.type
_entity.pdbx_description
1 polymer ?
#
loop_
_entity_poly.entity_id
_entity_poly.type
_entity_poly.pdbx_seq_one_letter_code
_entity_poly.pdbx_strand_id
1 'polypeptide(L)'
;MEKFRPQPEIPREEQAPELETVYRALDSKKEKAILDEFTPEQQSEIRQKQRLLSFLAYFIGKDFKIPVELNATGAGWHWDFQENVIRIDPKDLLKKPMDYLRFVISHEGGHRRISRMDFIPLDEWKQPGFSFMMNAIEDPRNNNFIAESYPKFREQMGLAYQQDLDFKAKAKQKADQKLGYQPRFIQAGFEYISQWFRETQGKELELTDGLPEEVKAAVRATIESARDSWLRYPSRKEADNGGKIGRKKVDGEAMIKQYAKTSYEINRDEVWPEFKKLVDADMDDQRMQELLKDMQKGQEQQEGGKGGGGQNLPQELKDKLTPEEQQALQEAIKQAIEDAEKEKSEAQGKEPIEGEAEKTPEPSERSISGQPIDLKTLPEELQQKIKEFIESLPEEQQKEMTEKAQAAFKEFEDALNEELQGKLSDNPEKKAGREEIEAEAAKQLEIKGGGWEEKEREREEEARERRKRIESLFEAGEKDPYHGALEKVSDLIDVLTADLRDIFVKRKIERYETGYRSGRRWNVRQRIREKVAGVPLFKTEACEQRESESEEMDYAITLLVDLSGSMQRNHKIQEAFKSAVVLSETLSNLGIKFEVVGFQDIILEFKAFEEQLDESMREKLNQMILEVYGRNPDGHNNPGDNDDGASLLEASRHLTEQIAKNKFLVVLSDGEPLMDSGKKSSSQLDRELREAVAEITANTNQKLIGLGLNSGAVAKYYDNHIAGITTEEMVETLGELLREAIEKY
;
A
#
# COMPACT_ATOMS: atom_id res chain seq x y z
N MET A 1 52.86 45.85 24.75
CA MET A 1 51.63 46.34 24.11
C MET A 1 51.63 45.81 22.69
N GLU A 2 51.04 44.65 22.49
CA GLU A 2 50.97 43.95 21.21
C GLU A 2 49.52 43.95 20.74
N LYS A 3 49.30 44.36 19.49
CA LYS A 3 47.99 44.57 18.87
C LYS A 3 47.33 43.22 18.60
N PHE A 4 46.12 43.03 19.13
CA PHE A 4 45.30 41.82 18.95
C PHE A 4 44.85 41.67 17.48
N ARG A 5 45.05 40.46 16.95
CA ARG A 5 44.62 39.99 15.62
C ARG A 5 43.09 39.72 15.59
N PRO A 6 42.43 39.85 14.43
CA PRO A 6 41.05 39.38 14.25
C PRO A 6 41.01 37.84 14.21
N GLN A 7 39.96 37.25 14.79
CA GLN A 7 39.68 35.81 14.70
C GLN A 7 39.27 35.40 13.28
N PRO A 8 39.46 34.13 12.88
CA PRO A 8 39.15 33.64 11.52
C PRO A 8 37.65 33.46 11.32
N GLU A 9 37.18 33.70 10.09
CA GLU A 9 35.81 33.44 9.65
C GLU A 9 35.45 31.96 9.86
N ILE A 10 34.33 31.71 10.54
CA ILE A 10 33.68 30.41 10.64
C ILE A 10 33.06 30.12 9.26
N PRO A 11 33.26 28.93 8.66
CA PRO A 11 32.63 28.59 7.38
C PRO A 11 31.10 28.65 7.53
N ARG A 12 30.41 29.27 6.56
CA ARG A 12 28.95 29.17 6.46
C ARG A 12 28.57 27.69 6.43
N GLU A 13 27.85 27.22 7.44
CA GLU A 13 27.12 25.96 7.35
C GLU A 13 26.20 26.05 6.13
N GLU A 14 26.37 25.11 5.21
CA GLU A 14 25.39 24.83 4.16
C GLU A 14 24.03 24.65 4.83
N GLN A 15 23.05 25.45 4.42
CA GLN A 15 21.67 25.31 4.85
C GLN A 15 21.24 23.85 4.62
N ALA A 16 20.85 23.16 5.70
CA ALA A 16 20.11 21.92 5.58
C ALA A 16 18.85 22.19 4.74
N PRO A 17 18.53 21.35 3.74
CA PRO A 17 17.34 21.56 2.93
C PRO A 17 16.08 21.48 3.80
N GLU A 18 15.15 22.42 3.55
CA GLU A 18 13.81 22.48 4.15
C GLU A 18 13.10 21.12 4.04
N LEU A 19 12.37 20.74 5.09
CA LEU A 19 11.64 19.46 5.24
C LEU A 19 10.59 19.19 4.13
N GLU A 20 10.36 20.14 3.21
CA GLU A 20 9.50 20.02 2.03
C GLU A 20 10.06 19.11 0.92
N THR A 21 11.29 18.58 1.00
CA THR A 21 11.94 17.88 -0.13
C THR A 21 12.16 16.36 0.03
N VAL A 22 11.35 15.66 0.81
CA VAL A 22 11.65 14.24 1.13
C VAL A 22 10.59 13.21 0.68
N TYR A 23 9.52 13.66 0.02
CA TYR A 23 8.71 12.77 -0.83
C TYR A 23 9.27 12.87 -2.25
N ARG A 24 9.61 11.75 -2.90
CA ARG A 24 9.70 11.78 -4.37
C ARG A 24 8.29 12.16 -4.82
N ALA A 25 8.12 13.40 -5.29
CA ALA A 25 6.82 13.88 -5.73
C ALA A 25 6.32 12.88 -6.78
N LEU A 26 5.14 12.29 -6.54
CA LEU A 26 4.46 11.46 -7.54
C LEU A 26 4.51 12.22 -8.86
N ASP A 27 4.80 11.53 -9.96
CA ASP A 27 4.78 12.17 -11.26
C ASP A 27 3.36 12.62 -11.59
N SER A 28 3.05 13.87 -11.22
CA SER A 28 1.71 14.43 -11.28
C SER A 28 1.15 14.47 -12.70
N LYS A 29 2.01 14.48 -13.72
CA LYS A 29 1.58 14.43 -15.13
C LYS A 29 1.17 13.02 -15.51
N LYS A 30 2.00 12.03 -15.19
CA LYS A 30 1.71 10.62 -15.46
C LYS A 30 0.49 10.11 -14.70
N GLU A 31 0.39 10.43 -13.42
CA GLU A 31 -0.78 10.16 -12.57
C GLU A 31 -2.06 10.76 -13.15
N LYS A 32 -2.00 12.03 -13.60
CA LYS A 32 -3.15 12.70 -14.20
C LYS A 32 -3.56 12.03 -15.51
N ALA A 33 -2.61 11.69 -16.38
CA ALA A 33 -2.89 11.03 -17.66
C ALA A 33 -3.59 9.67 -17.47
N ILE A 34 -3.17 8.89 -16.49
CA ILE A 34 -3.81 7.59 -16.16
C ILE A 34 -5.21 7.81 -15.59
N LEU A 35 -5.39 8.80 -14.71
CA LEU A 35 -6.67 9.09 -14.08
C LEU A 35 -7.70 9.67 -15.05
N ASP A 36 -7.27 10.37 -16.10
CA ASP A 36 -8.14 10.92 -17.13
C ASP A 36 -8.92 9.81 -17.91
N GLU A 37 -8.50 8.54 -17.82
CA GLU A 37 -9.25 7.38 -18.34
C GLU A 37 -10.52 7.02 -17.53
N PHE A 38 -10.68 7.59 -16.33
CA PHE A 38 -11.72 7.23 -15.37
C PHE A 38 -12.68 8.40 -15.08
N THR A 39 -13.90 8.09 -14.63
CA THR A 39 -14.86 9.15 -14.23
C THR A 39 -14.38 9.90 -12.99
N PRO A 40 -14.84 11.14 -12.73
CA PRO A 40 -14.44 11.90 -11.55
C PRO A 40 -14.66 11.15 -10.23
N GLU A 41 -15.74 10.37 -10.13
CA GLU A 41 -16.05 9.54 -8.96
C GLU A 41 -15.02 8.42 -8.81
N GLN A 42 -14.70 7.73 -9.91
CA GLN A 42 -13.68 6.67 -9.94
C GLN A 42 -12.28 7.22 -9.63
N GLN A 43 -11.94 8.42 -10.12
CA GLN A 43 -10.67 9.07 -9.80
C GLN A 43 -10.54 9.34 -8.30
N SER A 44 -11.62 9.82 -7.66
CA SER A 44 -11.66 10.03 -6.22
C SER A 44 -11.44 8.73 -5.45
N GLU A 45 -12.13 7.65 -5.85
CA GLU A 45 -12.00 6.32 -5.24
C GLU A 45 -10.58 5.72 -5.43
N ILE A 46 -10.01 5.84 -6.63
CA ILE A 46 -8.64 5.42 -6.95
C ILE A 46 -7.65 6.16 -6.03
N ARG A 47 -7.74 7.49 -5.95
CA ARG A 47 -6.83 8.29 -5.11
C ARG A 47 -6.99 7.95 -3.62
N GLN A 48 -8.22 7.75 -3.16
CA GLN A 48 -8.50 7.37 -1.78
C GLN A 48 -7.84 6.02 -1.45
N LYS A 49 -8.07 5.00 -2.29
CA LYS A 49 -7.50 3.66 -2.09
C LYS A 49 -5.98 3.65 -2.26
N GLN A 50 -5.43 4.38 -3.23
CA GLN A 50 -3.99 4.58 -3.39
C GLN A 50 -3.37 5.14 -2.11
N ARG A 51 -3.94 6.23 -1.56
CA ARG A 51 -3.46 6.84 -0.32
C ARG A 51 -3.52 5.87 0.85
N LEU A 52 -4.66 5.20 1.04
CA LEU A 52 -4.86 4.24 2.13
C LEU A 52 -3.89 3.06 2.07
N LEU A 53 -3.67 2.51 0.88
CA LEU A 53 -2.75 1.38 0.67
C LEU A 53 -1.29 1.81 0.80
N SER A 54 -0.95 3.05 0.43
CA SER A 54 0.40 3.58 0.57
C SER A 54 0.92 3.52 2.00
N PHE A 55 0.08 3.84 3.00
CA PHE A 55 0.47 3.72 4.41
C PHE A 55 0.84 2.30 4.81
N LEU A 56 0.12 1.31 4.28
CA LEU A 56 0.41 -0.10 4.54
C LEU A 56 1.74 -0.51 3.89
N ALA A 57 2.01 -0.03 2.67
CA ALA A 57 3.29 -0.22 1.99
C ALA A 57 4.46 0.37 2.79
N TYR A 58 4.29 1.58 3.32
CA TYR A 58 5.31 2.28 4.11
C TYR A 58 5.62 1.54 5.40
N PHE A 59 4.56 1.14 6.10
CA PHE A 59 4.66 0.42 7.37
C PHE A 59 5.35 -0.94 7.19
N ILE A 60 4.97 -1.71 6.16
CA ILE A 60 5.53 -3.05 5.93
C ILE A 60 6.95 -2.95 5.36
N GLY A 61 7.17 -2.07 4.38
CA GLY A 61 8.47 -1.82 3.76
C GLY A 61 9.49 -1.18 4.70
N LYS A 62 9.02 -0.52 5.76
CA LYS A 62 9.82 0.38 6.62
C LYS A 62 10.59 1.41 5.79
N ASP A 63 9.93 1.90 4.74
CA ASP A 63 10.40 2.96 3.86
C ASP A 63 9.24 3.94 3.68
N PHE A 64 9.23 5.01 4.47
CA PHE A 64 8.18 6.03 4.41
C PHE A 64 8.34 6.98 3.22
N LYS A 65 9.38 6.79 2.41
CA LYS A 65 9.68 7.61 1.22
C LYS A 65 9.46 6.86 -0.09
N ILE A 66 9.11 5.57 -0.04
CA ILE A 66 8.84 4.79 -1.24
C ILE A 66 7.62 5.37 -1.96
N PRO A 67 7.72 5.78 -3.24
CA PRO A 67 6.55 6.27 -3.97
C PRO A 67 5.60 5.11 -4.27
N VAL A 68 4.30 5.35 -4.17
CA VAL A 68 3.24 4.41 -4.58
C VAL A 68 2.45 5.05 -5.71
N GLU A 69 2.80 4.71 -6.95
CA GLU A 69 2.30 5.33 -8.17
C GLU A 69 1.24 4.46 -8.85
N LEU A 70 0.30 5.10 -9.54
CA LEU A 70 -0.59 4.39 -10.47
C LEU A 70 0.22 3.79 -11.63
N ASN A 71 -0.06 2.54 -11.93
CA ASN A 71 0.41 1.86 -13.12
C ASN A 71 -0.55 2.12 -14.29
N ALA A 72 -0.11 1.78 -15.51
CA ALA A 72 -1.02 1.75 -16.65
C ALA A 72 -2.20 0.81 -16.35
N THR A 73 -3.41 1.20 -16.79
CA THR A 73 -4.64 0.46 -16.51
C THR A 73 -4.54 -0.99 -16.98
N GLY A 74 -4.62 -1.96 -16.06
CA GLY A 74 -4.50 -3.39 -16.37
C GLY A 74 -3.07 -3.94 -16.38
N ALA A 75 -2.04 -3.11 -16.18
CA ALA A 75 -0.65 -3.55 -16.10
C ALA A 75 -0.25 -4.09 -14.72
N GLY A 76 -1.17 -4.07 -13.75
CA GLY A 76 -0.99 -4.73 -12.47
C GLY A 76 -0.13 -4.01 -11.43
N TRP A 77 0.27 -4.78 -10.41
CA TRP A 77 0.98 -4.36 -9.21
C TRP A 77 2.40 -4.93 -9.21
N HIS A 78 3.38 -4.11 -8.87
CA HIS A 78 4.75 -4.57 -8.61
C HIS A 78 5.53 -3.49 -7.88
N TRP A 79 6.50 -3.90 -7.08
CA TRP A 79 7.56 -3.03 -6.60
C TRP A 79 8.72 -3.01 -7.60
N ASP A 80 9.01 -1.83 -8.15
CA ASP A 80 10.18 -1.47 -8.96
C ASP A 80 11.44 -1.35 -8.08
N PHE A 81 12.32 -2.35 -8.11
CA PHE A 81 13.56 -2.40 -7.35
C PHE A 81 14.53 -1.26 -7.70
N GLN A 82 14.62 -0.89 -8.98
CA GLN A 82 15.61 0.08 -9.44
C GLN A 82 15.23 1.50 -9.06
N GLU A 83 13.99 1.86 -9.35
CA GLU A 83 13.46 3.18 -9.01
C GLU A 83 13.00 3.24 -7.56
N ASN A 84 12.92 2.10 -6.89
CA ASN A 84 12.36 1.94 -5.56
C ASN A 84 10.96 2.57 -5.49
N VAL A 85 10.03 2.10 -6.33
CA VAL A 85 8.66 2.61 -6.49
C VAL A 85 7.70 1.43 -6.50
N ILE A 86 6.58 1.51 -5.80
CA ILE A 86 5.50 0.53 -5.94
C ILE A 86 4.50 1.06 -6.97
N ARG A 87 4.22 0.26 -7.99
CA ARG A 87 3.18 0.53 -8.98
C ARG A 87 1.92 -0.24 -8.61
N ILE A 88 0.77 0.42 -8.68
CA ILE A 88 -0.53 -0.17 -8.33
C ILE A 88 -1.53 -0.02 -9.49
N ASP A 89 -2.36 -1.04 -9.73
CA ASP A 89 -3.29 -1.01 -10.87
C ASP A 89 -4.58 -0.23 -10.53
N PRO A 90 -4.88 0.89 -11.21
CA PRO A 90 -6.10 1.66 -10.96
C PRO A 90 -7.39 0.87 -11.21
N LYS A 91 -7.37 -0.10 -12.13
CA LYS A 91 -8.52 -0.97 -12.41
C LYS A 91 -8.84 -1.89 -11.23
N ASP A 92 -7.81 -2.42 -10.59
CA ASP A 92 -7.99 -3.28 -9.43
C ASP A 92 -8.46 -2.48 -8.22
N LEU A 93 -7.96 -1.26 -8.05
CA LEU A 93 -8.44 -0.36 -7.00
C LEU A 93 -9.96 -0.22 -7.05
N LEU A 94 -10.57 -0.16 -8.23
CA LEU A 94 -12.03 -0.08 -8.38
C LEU A 94 -12.74 -1.43 -8.25
N LYS A 95 -12.17 -2.50 -8.83
CA LYS A 95 -12.88 -3.79 -9.01
C LYS A 95 -12.67 -4.79 -7.88
N LYS A 96 -11.52 -4.75 -7.22
CA LYS A 96 -11.11 -5.79 -6.25
C LYS A 96 -11.51 -5.38 -4.83
N PRO A 97 -11.87 -6.36 -3.97
CA PRO A 97 -12.19 -6.08 -2.59
C PRO A 97 -10.96 -5.56 -1.82
N MET A 98 -11.19 -4.76 -0.78
CA MET A 98 -10.11 -4.12 -0.02
C MET A 98 -9.14 -5.13 0.62
N ASP A 99 -9.59 -6.33 0.97
CA ASP A 99 -8.71 -7.37 1.52
C ASP A 99 -7.73 -7.91 0.48
N TYR A 100 -8.14 -8.02 -0.79
CA TYR A 100 -7.22 -8.35 -1.89
C TYR A 100 -6.19 -7.23 -2.07
N LEU A 101 -6.65 -5.98 -2.09
CA LEU A 101 -5.77 -4.82 -2.25
C LEU A 101 -4.75 -4.69 -1.11
N ARG A 102 -5.18 -4.93 0.14
CA ARG A 102 -4.31 -4.95 1.33
C ARG A 102 -3.28 -6.07 1.24
N PHE A 103 -3.69 -7.25 0.78
CA PHE A 103 -2.77 -8.36 0.55
C PHE A 103 -1.70 -7.98 -0.48
N VAL A 104 -2.10 -7.52 -1.67
CA VAL A 104 -1.14 -7.21 -2.74
C VAL A 104 -0.20 -6.07 -2.33
N ILE A 105 -0.69 -4.96 -1.76
CA ILE A 105 0.22 -3.88 -1.35
C ILE A 105 1.17 -4.30 -0.22
N SER A 106 0.71 -5.19 0.67
CA SER A 106 1.57 -5.73 1.74
C SER A 106 2.67 -6.60 1.17
N HIS A 107 2.35 -7.40 0.14
CA HIS A 107 3.31 -8.19 -0.61
C HIS A 107 4.37 -7.28 -1.26
N GLU A 108 3.98 -6.24 -2.00
CA GLU A 108 4.94 -5.29 -2.61
C GLU A 108 5.80 -4.57 -1.56
N GLY A 109 5.19 -4.13 -0.47
CA GLY A 109 5.92 -3.54 0.66
C GLY A 109 6.91 -4.52 1.30
N GLY A 110 6.58 -5.82 1.33
CA GLY A 110 7.48 -6.85 1.83
C GLY A 110 8.70 -7.09 0.93
N HIS A 111 8.55 -7.01 -0.40
CA HIS A 111 9.70 -7.05 -1.30
C HIS A 111 10.66 -5.89 -1.01
N ARG A 112 10.13 -4.67 -0.87
CA ARG A 112 10.92 -3.54 -0.41
C ARG A 112 11.63 -3.84 0.92
N ARG A 113 10.94 -4.52 1.83
CA ARG A 113 11.48 -4.83 3.17
C ARG A 113 12.65 -5.81 3.10
N ILE A 114 12.54 -6.92 2.37
CA ILE A 114 13.49 -8.05 2.49
C ILE A 114 14.15 -8.53 1.18
N SER A 115 13.60 -8.18 0.02
CA SER A 115 14.14 -8.60 -1.27
C SER A 115 15.28 -7.65 -1.65
N ARG A 116 16.50 -8.19 -1.72
CA ARG A 116 17.70 -7.48 -2.17
C ARG A 116 18.27 -8.28 -3.32
N MET A 117 18.41 -7.64 -4.47
CA MET A 117 18.85 -8.27 -5.72
C MET A 117 20.01 -7.52 -6.37
N ASP A 118 20.51 -6.43 -5.73
CA ASP A 118 21.61 -5.59 -6.21
C ASP A 118 22.92 -6.34 -6.46
N PHE A 119 23.09 -7.50 -5.82
CA PHE A 119 24.29 -8.32 -5.94
C PHE A 119 24.21 -9.38 -7.05
N ILE A 120 23.06 -9.57 -7.69
CA ILE A 120 22.89 -10.59 -8.73
C ILE A 120 23.52 -10.09 -10.03
N PRO A 121 24.43 -10.86 -10.68
CA PRO A 121 24.99 -10.48 -11.97
C PRO A 121 23.90 -10.33 -13.04
N LEU A 122 23.97 -9.26 -13.83
CA LEU A 122 22.96 -8.97 -14.86
C LEU A 122 22.92 -10.03 -15.97
N ASP A 123 24.05 -10.64 -16.28
CA ASP A 123 24.16 -11.75 -17.22
C ASP A 123 23.48 -13.02 -16.71
N GLU A 124 23.51 -13.28 -15.40
CA GLU A 124 22.71 -14.35 -14.78
C GLU A 124 21.21 -14.02 -14.82
N TRP A 125 20.83 -12.80 -14.42
CA TRP A 125 19.42 -12.38 -14.40
C TRP A 125 18.76 -12.43 -15.78
N LYS A 126 19.52 -12.14 -16.84
CA LYS A 126 19.06 -12.16 -18.23
C LYS A 126 18.97 -13.56 -18.85
N GLN A 127 19.39 -14.61 -18.15
CA GLN A 127 19.20 -15.97 -18.66
C GLN A 127 17.70 -16.29 -18.75
N PRO A 128 17.20 -16.85 -19.88
CA PRO A 128 15.78 -17.17 -20.05
C PRO A 128 15.25 -18.02 -18.89
N GLY A 129 14.11 -17.66 -18.32
CA GLY A 129 13.51 -18.39 -17.19
C GLY A 129 14.20 -18.23 -15.82
N PHE A 130 15.37 -17.57 -15.71
CA PHE A 130 16.04 -17.38 -14.41
C PHE A 130 15.27 -16.45 -13.48
N SER A 131 14.86 -15.29 -13.99
CA SER A 131 14.05 -14.31 -13.27
C SER A 131 12.72 -14.91 -12.80
N PHE A 132 12.06 -15.69 -13.68
CA PHE A 132 10.82 -16.39 -13.35
C PHE A 132 11.01 -17.42 -12.22
N MET A 133 12.07 -18.24 -12.29
CA MET A 133 12.39 -19.19 -11.21
C MET A 133 12.66 -18.46 -9.88
N MET A 134 13.43 -17.37 -9.93
CA MET A 134 13.72 -16.57 -8.75
C MET A 134 12.44 -16.03 -8.11
N ASN A 135 11.50 -15.49 -8.90
CA ASN A 135 10.25 -14.95 -8.38
C ASN A 135 9.31 -16.05 -7.84
N ALA A 136 9.23 -17.21 -8.52
CA ALA A 136 8.45 -18.36 -8.05
C ALA A 136 8.87 -18.86 -6.65
N ILE A 137 10.06 -18.50 -6.17
CA ILE A 137 10.60 -18.84 -4.85
C ILE A 137 10.66 -17.62 -3.91
N GLU A 138 11.01 -16.43 -4.43
CA GLU A 138 11.12 -15.20 -3.65
C GLU A 138 9.75 -14.69 -3.17
N ASP A 139 8.70 -14.84 -3.96
CA ASP A 139 7.34 -14.45 -3.56
C ASP A 139 6.85 -15.26 -2.34
N PRO A 140 6.96 -16.61 -2.33
CA PRO A 140 6.82 -17.41 -1.12
C PRO A 140 7.64 -16.93 0.07
N ARG A 141 8.91 -16.59 -0.14
CA ARG A 141 9.83 -16.12 0.91
C ARG A 141 9.34 -14.83 1.55
N ASN A 142 8.96 -13.87 0.70
CA ASN A 142 8.37 -12.60 1.10
C ASN A 142 7.05 -12.81 1.87
N ASN A 143 6.15 -13.62 1.33
CA ASN A 143 4.87 -13.93 1.96
C ASN A 143 5.03 -14.60 3.32
N ASN A 144 6.00 -15.50 3.50
CA ASN A 144 6.31 -16.12 4.79
C ASN A 144 6.73 -15.06 5.82
N PHE A 145 7.64 -14.16 5.44
CA PHE A 145 8.09 -13.07 6.30
C PHE A 145 6.93 -12.15 6.74
N ILE A 146 6.08 -11.72 5.80
CA ILE A 146 4.94 -10.85 6.12
C ILE A 146 3.94 -11.58 7.00
N ALA A 147 3.60 -12.84 6.68
CA ALA A 147 2.64 -13.64 7.43
C ALA A 147 3.09 -13.91 8.87
N GLU A 148 4.39 -14.10 9.09
CA GLU A 148 4.95 -14.22 10.44
C GLU A 148 4.96 -12.87 11.19
N SER A 149 5.28 -11.78 10.48
CA SER A 149 5.41 -10.46 11.06
C SER A 149 4.07 -9.78 11.36
N TYR A 150 3.01 -10.13 10.62
CA TYR A 150 1.70 -9.48 10.61
C TYR A 150 0.54 -10.51 10.52
N PRO A 151 -0.05 -10.93 11.66
CA PRO A 151 -1.05 -12.01 11.70
C PRO A 151 -2.27 -11.81 10.79
N LYS A 152 -2.76 -10.58 10.62
CA LYS A 152 -3.89 -10.28 9.71
C LYS A 152 -3.60 -10.60 8.25
N PHE A 153 -2.35 -10.47 7.81
CA PHE A 153 -1.95 -10.81 6.44
C PHE A 153 -2.09 -12.33 6.18
N ARG A 154 -1.77 -13.15 7.19
CA ARG A 154 -1.93 -14.61 7.11
C ARG A 154 -3.38 -15.03 6.91
N GLU A 155 -4.32 -14.33 7.55
CA GLU A 155 -5.77 -14.58 7.37
C GLU A 155 -6.25 -14.21 5.96
N GLN A 156 -5.71 -13.14 5.39
CA GLN A 156 -6.05 -12.66 4.04
C GLN A 156 -5.41 -13.49 2.91
N MET A 157 -4.25 -14.10 3.16
CA MET A 157 -3.50 -14.91 2.19
C MET A 157 -4.34 -16.06 1.60
N GLY A 158 -5.17 -16.71 2.41
CA GLY A 158 -6.05 -17.79 1.96
C GLY A 158 -7.09 -17.34 0.93
N LEU A 159 -7.61 -16.11 1.04
CA LEU A 159 -8.57 -15.54 0.11
C LEU A 159 -7.91 -15.13 -1.22
N ALA A 160 -6.67 -14.63 -1.17
CA ALA A 160 -5.91 -14.25 -2.36
C ALA A 160 -5.54 -15.48 -3.20
N TYR A 161 -4.98 -16.53 -2.59
CA TYR A 161 -4.58 -17.75 -3.29
C TYR A 161 -5.74 -18.70 -3.63
N GLN A 162 -6.93 -18.52 -3.06
CA GLN A 162 -8.13 -19.21 -3.58
C GLN A 162 -8.62 -18.62 -4.91
N GLN A 163 -8.31 -17.34 -5.17
CA GLN A 163 -8.54 -16.70 -6.48
C GLN A 163 -7.44 -17.07 -7.51
N ASP A 164 -6.33 -17.72 -7.11
CA ASP A 164 -5.20 -18.12 -7.98
C ASP A 164 -5.50 -19.28 -8.95
N LEU A 165 -6.61 -20.01 -8.80
CA LEU A 165 -7.03 -21.02 -9.78
C LEU A 165 -7.21 -20.40 -11.18
N ASP A 166 -7.44 -19.09 -11.26
CA ASP A 166 -7.49 -18.33 -12.51
C ASP A 166 -6.11 -18.08 -13.11
N PHE A 167 -5.04 -17.94 -12.32
CA PHE A 167 -3.70 -17.59 -12.83
C PHE A 167 -3.03 -18.72 -13.60
N LYS A 168 -3.07 -19.95 -13.07
CA LYS A 168 -2.54 -21.12 -13.78
C LYS A 168 -3.29 -21.37 -15.08
N ALA A 169 -4.60 -21.15 -15.10
CA ALA A 169 -5.44 -21.28 -16.29
C ALA A 169 -5.14 -20.19 -17.34
N LYS A 170 -4.98 -18.93 -16.93
CA LYS A 170 -4.59 -17.81 -17.79
C LYS A 170 -3.19 -17.98 -18.36
N ALA A 171 -2.23 -18.40 -17.55
CA ALA A 171 -0.86 -18.68 -17.99
C ALA A 171 -0.84 -19.78 -19.06
N LYS A 172 -1.60 -20.84 -18.84
CA LYS A 172 -1.83 -21.91 -19.82
C LYS A 172 -2.43 -21.37 -21.12
N GLN A 173 -3.51 -20.60 -21.05
CA GLN A 173 -4.14 -20.00 -22.23
C GLN A 173 -3.17 -19.10 -23.01
N LYS A 174 -2.36 -18.30 -22.31
CA LYS A 174 -1.39 -17.40 -22.94
C LYS A 174 -0.25 -18.16 -23.61
N ALA A 175 0.22 -19.23 -22.98
CA ALA A 175 1.25 -20.10 -23.55
C ALA A 175 0.74 -20.79 -24.82
N ASP A 176 -0.48 -21.33 -24.77
CA ASP A 176 -1.14 -21.92 -25.93
C ASP A 176 -1.32 -20.87 -27.06
N GLN A 177 -1.64 -19.62 -26.74
CA GLN A 177 -1.80 -18.53 -27.74
C GLN A 177 -0.48 -18.04 -28.35
N LYS A 178 0.59 -17.90 -27.56
CA LYS A 178 1.85 -17.26 -27.97
C LYS A 178 2.88 -18.26 -28.49
N LEU A 179 2.98 -19.40 -27.84
CA LEU A 179 3.98 -20.42 -28.10
C LEU A 179 3.38 -21.69 -28.75
N GLY A 180 2.08 -21.91 -28.61
CA GLY A 180 1.41 -23.13 -29.09
C GLY A 180 1.58 -24.34 -28.18
N TYR A 181 2.34 -24.20 -27.09
CA TYR A 181 2.55 -25.21 -26.08
C TYR A 181 2.81 -24.54 -24.72
N GLN A 182 2.71 -25.32 -23.64
CA GLN A 182 3.07 -24.87 -22.31
C GLN A 182 4.53 -25.23 -22.00
N PRO A 183 5.42 -24.24 -21.80
CA PRO A 183 6.79 -24.51 -21.38
C PRO A 183 6.84 -25.31 -20.09
N ARG A 184 7.73 -26.29 -20.03
CA ARG A 184 8.00 -27.11 -18.85
C ARG A 184 8.51 -26.28 -17.69
N PHE A 185 9.39 -25.30 -17.93
CA PHE A 185 9.94 -24.48 -16.85
C PHE A 185 8.86 -23.65 -16.14
N ILE A 186 7.86 -23.15 -16.89
CA ILE A 186 6.70 -22.44 -16.32
C ILE A 186 5.87 -23.36 -15.44
N GLN A 187 5.62 -24.58 -15.89
CA GLN A 187 4.90 -25.59 -15.11
C GLN A 187 5.64 -25.93 -13.81
N ALA A 188 6.98 -26.02 -13.85
CA ALA A 188 7.80 -26.24 -12.65
C ALA A 188 7.70 -25.06 -11.67
N GLY A 189 7.77 -23.81 -12.15
CA GLY A 189 7.63 -22.63 -11.29
C GLY A 189 6.27 -22.56 -10.57
N PHE A 190 5.17 -22.79 -11.29
CA PHE A 190 3.84 -22.89 -10.67
C PHE A 190 3.72 -24.06 -9.69
N GLU A 191 4.44 -25.15 -9.93
CA GLU A 191 4.47 -26.27 -9.00
C GLU A 191 5.19 -25.88 -7.70
N TYR A 192 6.29 -25.13 -7.73
CA TYR A 192 6.92 -24.60 -6.51
C TYR A 192 5.95 -23.75 -5.68
N ILE A 193 5.23 -22.81 -6.32
CA ILE A 193 4.23 -21.97 -5.65
C ILE A 193 3.11 -22.83 -5.06
N SER A 194 2.65 -23.85 -5.80
CA SER A 194 1.60 -24.78 -5.36
C SER A 194 2.05 -25.59 -4.15
N GLN A 195 3.29 -26.06 -4.12
CA GLN A 195 3.85 -26.82 -2.99
C GLN A 195 4.04 -25.93 -1.76
N TRP A 196 4.55 -24.70 -1.92
CA TRP A 196 4.61 -23.73 -0.83
C TRP A 196 3.21 -23.47 -0.25
N PHE A 197 2.21 -23.21 -1.09
CA PHE A 197 0.86 -22.95 -0.60
C PHE A 197 0.28 -24.16 0.14
N ARG A 198 0.49 -25.39 -0.35
CA ARG A 198 0.12 -26.63 0.37
C ARG A 198 0.78 -26.71 1.74
N GLU A 199 2.07 -26.40 1.83
CA GLU A 199 2.81 -26.36 3.10
C GLU A 199 2.20 -25.35 4.08
N THR A 200 1.81 -24.15 3.63
CA THR A 200 1.14 -23.16 4.50
C THR A 200 -0.19 -23.66 5.09
N GLN A 201 -0.86 -24.60 4.40
CA GLN A 201 -2.09 -25.24 4.84
C GLN A 201 -1.85 -26.49 5.70
N GLY A 202 -0.59 -26.83 6.00
CA GLY A 202 -0.21 -28.03 6.74
C GLY A 202 -0.49 -29.33 5.98
N LYS A 203 -0.56 -29.29 4.65
CA LYS A 203 -0.72 -30.48 3.80
C LYS A 203 0.64 -31.08 3.46
N GLU A 204 0.65 -32.40 3.24
CA GLU A 204 1.86 -33.10 2.77
C GLU A 204 2.20 -32.70 1.33
N LEU A 205 3.50 -32.83 1.01
CA LEU A 205 4.05 -32.58 -0.32
C LEU A 205 3.54 -33.66 -1.27
N GLU A 206 2.78 -33.24 -2.27
CA GLU A 206 2.18 -34.11 -3.27
C GLU A 206 2.14 -33.38 -4.60
N LEU A 207 2.85 -33.92 -5.59
CA LEU A 207 2.97 -33.31 -6.90
C LEU A 207 1.66 -33.37 -7.66
N THR A 208 1.37 -32.31 -8.42
CA THR A 208 0.15 -32.24 -9.23
C THR A 208 0.11 -33.34 -10.31
N ASP A 209 -1.05 -34.00 -10.41
CA ASP A 209 -1.31 -34.98 -11.47
C ASP A 209 -1.28 -34.35 -12.87
N GLY A 210 -0.82 -35.11 -13.87
CA GLY A 210 -0.78 -34.65 -15.27
C GLY A 210 0.44 -33.79 -15.65
N LEU A 211 1.36 -33.50 -14.72
CA LEU A 211 2.64 -32.87 -15.06
C LEU A 211 3.53 -33.83 -15.88
N PRO A 212 4.30 -33.32 -16.86
CA PRO A 212 5.33 -34.09 -17.57
C PRO A 212 6.33 -34.73 -16.61
N GLU A 213 6.82 -35.93 -16.93
CA GLU A 213 7.79 -36.62 -16.05
C GLU A 213 9.10 -35.85 -15.88
N GLU A 214 9.54 -35.09 -16.89
CA GLU A 214 10.69 -34.19 -16.80
C GLU A 214 10.48 -33.09 -15.74
N VAL A 215 9.28 -32.48 -15.72
CA VAL A 215 8.90 -31.47 -14.73
C VAL A 215 8.86 -32.07 -13.33
N LYS A 216 8.23 -33.25 -13.18
CA LYS A 216 8.19 -33.96 -11.90
C LYS A 216 9.59 -34.31 -11.42
N ALA A 217 10.47 -34.78 -12.31
CA ALA A 217 11.84 -35.14 -11.97
C ALA A 217 12.63 -33.92 -11.48
N ALA A 218 12.56 -32.80 -12.20
CA ALA A 218 13.20 -31.55 -11.80
C ALA A 218 12.68 -31.06 -10.45
N VAL A 219 11.35 -30.96 -10.27
CA VAL A 219 10.76 -30.51 -9.01
C VAL A 219 11.11 -31.45 -7.86
N ARG A 220 11.07 -32.78 -8.02
CA ARG A 220 11.50 -33.72 -6.96
C ARG A 220 12.95 -33.52 -6.55
N ALA A 221 13.82 -33.19 -7.50
CA ALA A 221 15.23 -33.00 -7.23
C ALA A 221 15.51 -31.71 -6.45
N THR A 222 14.67 -30.68 -6.60
CA THR A 222 14.94 -29.32 -6.13
C THR A 222 13.98 -28.81 -5.05
N ILE A 223 12.85 -29.48 -4.80
CA ILE A 223 11.78 -28.93 -3.94
C ILE A 223 12.25 -28.67 -2.51
N GLU A 224 13.13 -29.50 -1.96
CA GLU A 224 13.70 -29.25 -0.63
C GLU A 224 14.64 -28.04 -0.61
N SER A 225 15.41 -27.81 -1.69
CA SER A 225 16.26 -26.62 -1.83
C SER A 225 15.43 -25.36 -2.03
N ALA A 226 14.40 -25.41 -2.88
CA ALA A 226 13.44 -24.31 -3.03
C ALA A 226 12.75 -23.99 -1.70
N ARG A 227 12.42 -25.04 -0.92
CA ARG A 227 11.86 -24.92 0.42
C ARG A 227 12.79 -24.28 1.43
N ASP A 228 14.05 -24.71 1.46
CA ASP A 228 15.06 -24.08 2.29
C ASP A 228 15.21 -22.58 1.93
N SER A 229 15.20 -22.26 0.64
CA SER A 229 15.26 -20.89 0.14
C SER A 229 14.09 -20.02 0.62
N TRP A 230 12.83 -20.45 0.41
CA TRP A 230 11.67 -19.65 0.84
C TRP A 230 11.44 -19.61 2.35
N LEU A 231 12.11 -20.47 3.12
CA LEU A 231 12.15 -20.41 4.58
C LEU A 231 13.31 -19.55 5.11
N ARG A 232 14.24 -19.12 4.26
CA ARG A 232 15.40 -18.28 4.63
C ARG A 232 15.08 -16.80 4.56
N TYR A 233 14.31 -16.31 5.52
CA TYR A 233 14.04 -14.89 5.71
C TYR A 233 14.38 -14.47 7.16
N PRO A 234 14.74 -13.19 7.40
CA PRO A 234 15.01 -12.71 8.75
C PRO A 234 13.72 -12.64 9.57
N SER A 235 13.79 -12.88 10.88
CA SER A 235 12.68 -12.48 11.76
C SER A 235 12.48 -10.96 11.73
N ARG A 236 11.28 -10.47 12.07
CA ARG A 236 11.02 -9.02 12.18
C ARG A 236 12.06 -8.30 13.03
N LYS A 237 12.46 -8.90 14.15
CA LYS A 237 13.46 -8.34 15.07
C LYS A 237 14.85 -8.25 14.43
N GLU A 238 15.25 -9.25 13.65
CA GLU A 238 16.51 -9.26 12.93
C GLU A 238 16.52 -8.25 11.78
N ALA A 239 15.42 -8.14 11.04
CA ALA A 239 15.24 -7.12 10.00
C ALA A 239 15.25 -5.69 10.58
N ASP A 240 14.78 -5.51 11.82
CA ASP A 240 14.72 -4.19 12.47
C ASP A 240 16.02 -3.79 13.15
N ASN A 241 16.62 -4.70 13.91
CA ASN A 241 17.71 -4.38 14.85
C ASN A 241 19.05 -5.02 14.46
N GLY A 242 19.06 -5.82 13.40
CA GLY A 242 20.18 -6.67 13.06
C GLY A 242 20.36 -7.82 14.04
N GLY A 243 21.52 -8.44 13.98
CA GLY A 243 21.82 -9.63 14.76
C GLY A 243 23.29 -10.00 14.67
N LYS A 244 23.58 -11.30 14.63
CA LYS A 244 24.95 -11.80 14.49
C LYS A 244 25.05 -12.72 13.30
N ILE A 245 26.04 -12.47 12.45
CA ILE A 245 26.48 -13.39 11.40
C ILE A 245 27.80 -13.99 11.88
N GLY A 246 27.78 -15.26 12.27
CA GLY A 246 28.88 -15.91 12.97
C GLY A 246 29.23 -15.17 14.27
N ARG A 247 30.43 -14.58 14.33
CA ARG A 247 30.90 -13.79 15.49
C ARG A 247 30.69 -12.27 15.35
N LYS A 248 30.32 -11.79 14.17
CA LYS A 248 30.21 -10.35 13.87
C LYS A 248 28.78 -9.87 14.12
N LYS A 249 28.63 -8.77 14.88
CA LYS A 249 27.33 -8.07 15.00
C LYS A 249 27.11 -7.24 13.74
N VAL A 250 25.91 -7.32 13.17
CA VAL A 250 25.50 -6.59 11.97
C VAL A 250 24.19 -5.87 12.24
N ASP A 251 23.92 -4.79 11.48
CA ASP A 251 22.65 -4.08 11.51
C ASP A 251 21.55 -4.83 10.72
N GLY A 252 20.34 -4.27 10.71
CA GLY A 252 19.19 -4.89 10.06
C GLY A 252 19.34 -5.01 8.54
N GLU A 253 19.87 -3.99 7.88
CA GLU A 253 20.05 -3.99 6.43
C GLU A 253 21.09 -5.02 5.99
N ALA A 254 22.22 -5.11 6.68
CA ALA A 254 23.22 -6.14 6.42
C ALA A 254 22.67 -7.55 6.70
N MET A 255 21.79 -7.71 7.70
CA MET A 255 21.12 -8.98 7.96
C MET A 255 20.17 -9.35 6.81
N ILE A 256 19.33 -8.42 6.35
CA ILE A 256 18.43 -8.61 5.21
C ILE A 256 19.21 -9.03 3.96
N LYS A 257 20.29 -8.30 3.63
CA LYS A 257 21.16 -8.66 2.50
C LYS A 257 21.77 -10.04 2.64
N GLN A 258 22.15 -10.46 3.85
CA GLN A 258 22.69 -11.80 4.06
C GLN A 258 21.64 -12.88 3.77
N TYR A 259 20.41 -12.74 4.27
CA TYR A 259 19.34 -13.70 3.99
C TYR A 259 19.02 -13.75 2.50
N ALA A 260 18.91 -12.59 1.84
CA ALA A 260 18.64 -12.51 0.41
C ALA A 260 19.75 -13.17 -0.42
N LYS A 261 21.01 -12.91 -0.08
CA LYS A 261 22.16 -13.55 -0.73
C LYS A 261 22.16 -15.06 -0.55
N THR A 262 21.82 -15.52 0.65
CA THR A 262 21.79 -16.95 0.96
C THR A 262 20.65 -17.67 0.21
N SER A 263 19.47 -17.06 0.12
CA SER A 263 18.35 -17.53 -0.72
C SER A 263 18.76 -17.63 -2.19
N TYR A 264 19.39 -16.58 -2.73
CA TYR A 264 19.89 -16.57 -4.10
C TYR A 264 20.97 -17.63 -4.35
N GLU A 265 21.92 -17.83 -3.43
CA GLU A 265 22.96 -18.87 -3.56
C GLU A 265 22.34 -20.27 -3.67
N ILE A 266 21.31 -20.58 -2.86
CA ILE A 266 20.58 -21.85 -2.96
C ILE A 266 19.85 -21.96 -4.29
N ASN A 267 19.13 -20.91 -4.69
CA ASN A 267 18.39 -20.91 -5.95
C ASN A 267 19.33 -21.10 -7.15
N ARG A 268 20.48 -20.43 -7.16
CA ARG A 268 21.47 -20.51 -8.25
C ARG A 268 22.23 -21.83 -8.25
N ASP A 269 22.63 -22.34 -7.10
CA ASP A 269 23.55 -23.49 -7.03
C ASP A 269 22.81 -24.83 -6.98
N GLU A 270 21.59 -24.87 -6.42
CA GLU A 270 20.85 -26.11 -6.17
C GLU A 270 19.58 -26.24 -7.02
N VAL A 271 18.86 -25.15 -7.28
CA VAL A 271 17.59 -25.19 -8.03
C VAL A 271 17.80 -24.96 -9.53
N TRP A 272 18.57 -23.93 -9.88
CA TRP A 272 18.79 -23.49 -11.25
C TRP A 272 19.36 -24.58 -12.16
N PRO A 273 20.32 -25.43 -11.76
CA PRO A 273 20.88 -26.43 -12.67
C PRO A 273 19.84 -27.44 -13.19
N GLU A 274 18.87 -27.84 -12.36
CA GLU A 274 17.78 -28.74 -12.78
C GLU A 274 16.68 -27.98 -13.51
N PHE A 275 16.35 -26.76 -13.06
CA PHE A 275 15.36 -25.92 -13.71
C PHE A 275 15.79 -25.50 -15.12
N LYS A 276 17.07 -25.17 -15.30
CA LYS A 276 17.67 -24.82 -16.59
C LYS A 276 17.56 -25.94 -17.61
N LYS A 277 17.57 -27.22 -17.21
CA LYS A 277 17.34 -28.33 -18.15
C LYS A 277 15.95 -28.25 -18.80
N LEU A 278 14.94 -27.81 -18.05
CA LEU A 278 13.60 -27.59 -18.59
C LEU A 278 13.59 -26.40 -19.55
N VAL A 279 14.26 -25.30 -19.18
CA VAL A 279 14.41 -24.12 -20.04
C VAL A 279 15.12 -24.49 -21.34
N ASP A 280 16.22 -25.23 -21.27
CA ASP A 280 17.00 -25.65 -22.44
C ASP A 280 16.16 -26.55 -23.36
N ALA A 281 15.40 -27.49 -22.79
CA ALA A 281 14.48 -28.33 -23.57
C ALA A 281 13.37 -27.52 -24.25
N ASP A 282 12.78 -26.56 -23.53
CA ASP A 282 11.78 -25.64 -24.11
C ASP A 282 12.40 -24.74 -25.18
N MET A 283 13.64 -24.29 -25.00
CA MET A 283 14.39 -23.53 -26.01
C MET A 283 14.57 -24.32 -27.30
N ASP A 284 14.90 -25.61 -27.21
CA ASP A 284 15.04 -26.46 -28.39
C ASP A 284 13.70 -26.63 -29.13
N ASP A 285 12.61 -26.79 -28.38
CA ASP A 285 11.26 -26.87 -28.93
C ASP A 285 10.84 -25.54 -29.61
N GLN A 286 11.24 -24.41 -29.03
CA GLN A 286 11.02 -23.09 -29.65
C GLN A 286 11.87 -22.87 -30.90
N ARG A 287 13.13 -23.32 -30.95
CA ARG A 287 13.94 -23.26 -32.18
C ARG A 287 13.29 -24.09 -33.29
N MET A 288 12.71 -25.24 -32.95
CA MET A 288 11.93 -26.04 -33.89
C MET A 288 10.68 -25.28 -34.37
N GLN A 289 9.94 -24.61 -33.49
CA GLN A 289 8.82 -23.74 -33.90
C GLN A 289 9.23 -22.66 -34.90
N GLU A 290 10.33 -21.96 -34.65
CA GLU A 290 10.78 -20.88 -35.54
C GLU A 290 11.18 -21.41 -36.92
N LEU A 291 11.86 -22.57 -36.98
CA LEU A 291 12.14 -23.24 -38.25
C LEU A 291 10.85 -23.57 -39.01
N LEU A 292 9.84 -24.12 -38.31
CA LEU A 292 8.56 -24.47 -38.93
C LEU A 292 7.79 -23.23 -39.40
N LYS A 293 7.83 -22.12 -38.67
CA LYS A 293 7.25 -20.83 -39.09
C LYS A 293 7.93 -20.25 -40.33
N ASP A 294 9.26 -20.33 -40.41
CA ASP A 294 9.99 -19.88 -41.59
C ASP A 294 9.62 -20.73 -42.82
N MET A 295 9.36 -22.03 -42.61
CA MET A 295 8.85 -22.92 -43.66
C MET A 295 7.39 -22.61 -44.06
N GLN A 296 6.51 -22.26 -43.12
CA GLN A 296 5.14 -21.80 -43.40
C GLN A 296 5.14 -20.53 -44.28
N LYS A 297 5.93 -19.52 -43.91
CA LYS A 297 6.06 -18.26 -44.66
C LYS A 297 6.55 -18.49 -46.09
N GLY A 298 7.47 -19.44 -46.27
CA GLY A 298 7.95 -19.84 -47.60
C GLY A 298 6.87 -20.45 -48.50
N GLN A 299 5.86 -21.11 -47.92
CA GLN A 299 4.72 -21.69 -48.67
C GLN A 299 3.64 -20.65 -48.99
N GLU A 300 3.28 -19.77 -48.06
CA GLU A 300 2.25 -18.73 -48.28
C GLU A 300 2.65 -17.71 -49.37
N GLN A 301 3.93 -17.33 -49.45
CA GLN A 301 4.43 -16.39 -50.49
C GLN A 301 4.36 -16.97 -51.91
N GLN A 302 4.26 -18.30 -52.07
CA GLN A 302 4.18 -18.95 -53.37
C GLN A 302 2.74 -19.08 -53.87
N GLU A 303 1.73 -19.21 -53.01
CA GLU A 303 0.32 -19.31 -53.43
C GLU A 303 -0.24 -18.00 -54.02
N GLY A 304 0.36 -16.84 -53.67
CA GLY A 304 0.02 -15.53 -54.24
C GLY A 304 0.63 -15.24 -55.63
N GLY A 305 1.55 -16.07 -56.13
CA GLY A 305 2.31 -15.85 -57.37
C GLY A 305 2.17 -16.98 -58.38
N LYS A 306 1.68 -16.69 -59.59
CA LYS A 306 1.58 -17.66 -60.69
C LYS A 306 2.94 -18.31 -61.01
N GLY A 307 3.04 -19.61 -60.71
CA GLY A 307 3.83 -20.59 -61.46
C GLY A 307 5.30 -20.74 -61.07
N GLY A 308 5.60 -21.79 -60.32
CA GLY A 308 6.96 -22.33 -60.15
C GLY A 308 6.94 -23.56 -59.26
N GLY A 309 7.45 -24.70 -59.75
CA GLY A 309 7.32 -26.02 -59.14
C GLY A 309 7.94 -26.16 -57.74
N GLY A 310 7.37 -27.09 -56.98
CA GLY A 310 7.60 -27.28 -55.55
C GLY A 310 9.07 -27.41 -55.12
N GLN A 311 9.40 -26.65 -54.08
CA GLN A 311 10.39 -26.98 -53.07
C GLN A 311 9.77 -26.58 -51.73
N ASN A 312 8.90 -27.41 -51.14
CA ASN A 312 9.17 -28.39 -50.08
C ASN A 312 10.46 -28.09 -49.28
N LEU A 313 10.41 -28.32 -47.96
CA LEU A 313 11.52 -28.50 -46.98
C LEU A 313 12.96 -28.26 -47.48
N PRO A 314 13.83 -27.55 -46.73
CA PRO A 314 15.26 -27.43 -47.07
C PRO A 314 15.84 -28.77 -47.54
N GLN A 315 16.52 -28.79 -48.68
CA GLN A 315 16.90 -30.05 -49.34
C GLN A 315 17.72 -30.96 -48.41
N GLU A 316 18.57 -30.36 -47.59
CA GLU A 316 19.36 -31.03 -46.54
C GLU A 316 18.51 -31.68 -45.44
N LEU A 317 17.35 -31.11 -45.11
CA LEU A 317 16.39 -31.69 -44.17
C LEU A 317 15.57 -32.80 -44.85
N LYS A 318 15.15 -32.62 -46.12
CA LYS A 318 14.47 -33.68 -46.87
C LYS A 318 15.31 -34.95 -46.98
N ASP A 319 16.59 -34.80 -47.29
CA ASP A 319 17.47 -35.93 -47.54
C ASP A 319 17.70 -36.78 -46.27
N LYS A 320 17.40 -36.22 -45.08
CA LYS A 320 17.46 -36.91 -43.77
C LYS A 320 16.13 -37.55 -43.32
N LEU A 321 15.02 -37.24 -44.00
CA LEU A 321 13.66 -37.68 -43.63
C LEU A 321 13.17 -38.80 -44.55
N THR A 322 12.46 -39.79 -43.99
CA THR A 322 11.75 -40.81 -44.80
C THR A 322 10.57 -40.18 -45.54
N PRO A 323 10.05 -40.79 -46.63
CA PRO A 323 8.88 -40.26 -47.33
C PRO A 323 7.65 -40.09 -46.41
N GLU A 324 7.48 -40.98 -45.44
CA GLU A 324 6.40 -40.94 -44.44
C GLU A 324 6.59 -39.75 -43.47
N GLU A 325 7.82 -39.50 -43.02
CA GLU A 325 8.17 -38.36 -42.17
C GLU A 325 8.04 -37.02 -42.88
N GLN A 326 8.45 -36.96 -44.16
CA GLN A 326 8.26 -35.78 -45.00
C GLN A 326 6.78 -35.45 -45.19
N GLN A 327 5.94 -36.48 -45.38
CA GLN A 327 4.51 -36.30 -45.52
C GLN A 327 3.87 -35.84 -44.20
N ALA A 328 4.21 -36.46 -43.07
CA ALA A 328 3.72 -36.05 -41.76
C ALA A 328 4.08 -34.58 -41.44
N LEU A 329 5.31 -34.17 -41.76
CA LEU A 329 5.76 -32.79 -41.56
C LEU A 329 5.04 -31.79 -42.48
N GLN A 330 4.81 -32.16 -43.75
CA GLN A 330 4.03 -31.34 -44.68
C GLN A 330 2.56 -31.22 -44.28
N GLU A 331 1.94 -32.30 -43.82
CA GLU A 331 0.57 -32.31 -43.31
C GLU A 331 0.43 -31.42 -42.07
N ALA A 332 1.39 -31.49 -41.12
CA ALA A 332 1.38 -30.63 -39.94
C ALA A 332 1.51 -29.13 -40.29
N ILE A 333 2.40 -28.78 -41.23
CA ILE A 333 2.54 -27.39 -41.71
C ILE A 333 1.26 -26.92 -42.42
N LYS A 334 0.69 -27.76 -43.29
CA LYS A 334 -0.54 -27.44 -44.03
C LYS A 334 -1.73 -27.25 -43.08
N GLN A 335 -1.88 -28.12 -42.09
CA GLN A 335 -2.94 -28.04 -41.09
C GLN A 335 -2.86 -26.71 -40.31
N ALA A 336 -1.66 -26.30 -39.91
CA ALA A 336 -1.46 -25.02 -39.22
C ALA A 336 -1.78 -23.80 -40.08
N ILE A 337 -1.51 -23.85 -41.39
CA ILE A 337 -1.92 -22.78 -42.33
C ILE A 337 -3.46 -22.73 -42.45
N GLU A 338 -4.12 -23.88 -42.63
CA GLU A 338 -5.58 -23.96 -42.74
C GLU A 338 -6.28 -23.48 -41.46
N ASP A 339 -5.74 -23.81 -40.28
CA ASP A 339 -6.32 -23.37 -39.01
C ASP A 339 -6.11 -21.86 -38.78
N ALA A 340 -4.98 -21.30 -39.24
CA ALA A 340 -4.75 -19.86 -39.25
C ALA A 340 -5.73 -19.11 -40.17
N GLU A 341 -6.12 -19.70 -41.31
CA GLU A 341 -7.13 -19.14 -42.21
C GLU A 341 -8.54 -19.21 -41.62
N LYS A 342 -8.91 -20.33 -40.98
CA LYS A 342 -10.21 -20.47 -40.31
C LYS A 342 -10.37 -19.44 -39.20
N GLU A 343 -9.38 -19.26 -38.34
CA GLU A 343 -9.43 -18.24 -37.28
C GLU A 343 -9.62 -16.82 -37.83
N LYS A 344 -8.95 -16.48 -38.95
CA LYS A 344 -9.13 -15.18 -39.62
C LYS A 344 -10.56 -15.00 -40.13
N SER A 345 -11.16 -16.05 -40.68
CA SER A 345 -12.54 -16.02 -41.20
C SER A 345 -13.59 -15.90 -40.09
N GLU A 346 -13.39 -16.54 -38.94
CA GLU A 346 -14.30 -16.49 -37.80
C GLU A 346 -14.25 -15.14 -37.07
N ALA A 347 -13.09 -14.48 -37.06
CA ALA A 347 -12.92 -13.15 -36.48
C ALA A 347 -13.62 -12.02 -37.28
N GLN A 348 -13.84 -12.21 -38.59
CA GLN A 348 -14.52 -11.21 -39.46
C GLN A 348 -16.05 -11.34 -39.47
N GLY A 349 -16.63 -12.39 -38.87
CA GLY A 349 -18.06 -12.71 -38.96
C GLY A 349 -18.95 -12.27 -37.78
N LYS A 350 -18.43 -11.58 -36.76
CA LYS A 350 -19.21 -11.15 -35.58
C LYS A 350 -19.54 -9.66 -35.64
N GLU A 351 -20.81 -9.32 -35.90
CA GLU A 351 -21.35 -7.97 -35.63
C GLU A 351 -21.44 -7.73 -34.10
N PRO A 352 -21.28 -6.47 -33.61
CA PRO A 352 -21.33 -6.18 -32.19
C PRO A 352 -22.78 -6.30 -31.69
N ILE A 353 -22.98 -7.10 -30.66
CA ILE A 353 -24.25 -7.13 -29.91
C ILE A 353 -24.16 -6.04 -28.83
N GLU A 354 -25.13 -5.12 -28.81
CA GLU A 354 -25.25 -4.12 -27.76
C GLU A 354 -25.58 -4.77 -26.41
N GLY A 355 -24.79 -4.46 -25.38
CA GLY A 355 -25.18 -4.67 -23.98
C GLY A 355 -24.47 -5.79 -23.23
N GLU A 356 -23.15 -5.91 -23.31
CA GLU A 356 -22.32 -6.56 -22.29
C GLU A 356 -20.91 -5.97 -22.35
N ALA A 357 -20.51 -5.20 -21.34
CA ALA A 357 -19.18 -4.59 -21.26
C ALA A 357 -18.15 -5.59 -20.70
N GLU A 358 -17.98 -6.73 -21.39
CA GLU A 358 -16.70 -7.45 -21.37
C GLU A 358 -15.88 -6.95 -22.56
N LYS A 359 -14.71 -6.39 -22.27
CA LYS A 359 -13.74 -5.98 -23.29
C LYS A 359 -13.34 -7.20 -24.11
N THR A 360 -13.97 -7.39 -25.27
CA THR A 360 -13.35 -8.08 -26.40
C THR A 360 -11.99 -7.40 -26.64
N PRO A 361 -10.88 -8.15 -26.73
CA PRO A 361 -9.59 -7.54 -27.02
C PRO A 361 -9.66 -6.88 -28.39
N GLU A 362 -9.31 -5.59 -28.44
CA GLU A 362 -9.15 -4.87 -29.71
C GLU A 362 -8.16 -5.61 -30.61
N PRO A 363 -8.40 -5.65 -31.93
CA PRO A 363 -7.50 -6.29 -32.89
C PRO A 363 -6.26 -5.42 -33.09
N SER A 364 -5.36 -5.43 -32.12
CA SER A 364 -4.03 -4.82 -32.23
C SER A 364 -2.99 -5.91 -32.51
N GLU A 365 -2.33 -5.75 -33.66
CA GLU A 365 -1.03 -6.35 -34.03
C GLU A 365 -0.92 -7.87 -34.25
N ARG A 366 -1.94 -8.55 -34.80
CA ARG A 366 -1.68 -9.81 -35.56
C ARG A 366 -1.02 -9.49 -36.91
N SER A 367 0.24 -9.05 -36.87
CA SER A 367 1.06 -8.88 -38.07
C SER A 367 1.57 -10.25 -38.53
N ILE A 368 1.03 -10.75 -39.66
CA ILE A 368 1.66 -11.59 -40.70
C ILE A 368 2.70 -12.65 -40.25
N SER A 369 2.54 -13.30 -39.10
CA SER A 369 3.46 -14.34 -38.61
C SER A 369 2.68 -15.63 -38.35
N GLY A 370 3.13 -16.74 -38.96
CA GLY A 370 2.42 -18.02 -39.03
C GLY A 370 2.06 -18.62 -37.66
N GLN A 371 0.99 -19.40 -37.62
CA GLN A 371 0.49 -20.02 -36.38
C GLN A 371 1.48 -21.08 -35.85
N PRO A 372 1.67 -21.15 -34.51
CA PRO A 372 2.45 -22.20 -33.87
C PRO A 372 1.89 -23.61 -34.19
N ILE A 373 2.78 -24.59 -34.38
CA ILE A 373 2.41 -26.00 -34.62
C ILE A 373 2.41 -26.76 -33.29
N ASP A 374 1.41 -27.59 -32.99
CA ASP A 374 1.48 -28.46 -31.81
C ASP A 374 2.52 -29.56 -32.03
N LEU A 375 3.69 -29.41 -31.40
CA LEU A 375 4.81 -30.34 -31.53
C LEU A 375 4.46 -31.76 -31.07
N LYS A 376 3.50 -31.93 -30.15
CA LYS A 376 3.09 -33.25 -29.66
C LYS A 376 2.43 -34.10 -30.74
N THR A 377 1.98 -33.49 -31.83
CA THR A 377 1.42 -34.18 -32.98
C THR A 377 2.50 -34.79 -33.88
N LEU A 378 3.76 -34.35 -33.76
CA LEU A 378 4.90 -34.88 -34.52
C LEU A 378 5.52 -36.08 -33.78
N PRO A 379 5.87 -37.17 -34.47
CA PRO A 379 6.60 -38.29 -33.87
C PRO A 379 7.91 -37.86 -33.21
N GLU A 380 8.27 -38.45 -32.06
CA GLU A 380 9.52 -38.11 -31.34
C GLU A 380 10.77 -38.29 -32.21
N GLU A 381 10.83 -39.33 -33.04
CA GLU A 381 11.94 -39.57 -33.98
C GLU A 381 12.07 -38.42 -35.02
N LEU A 382 10.94 -37.85 -35.45
CA LEU A 382 10.92 -36.72 -36.39
C LEU A 382 11.38 -35.44 -35.68
N GLN A 383 10.93 -35.19 -34.45
CA GLN A 383 11.39 -34.05 -33.66
C GLN A 383 12.90 -34.10 -33.42
N GLN A 384 13.44 -35.28 -33.11
CA GLN A 384 14.88 -35.48 -32.91
C GLN A 384 15.68 -35.17 -34.18
N LYS A 385 15.21 -35.64 -35.36
CA LYS A 385 15.85 -35.34 -36.65
C LYS A 385 15.82 -33.85 -37.00
N ILE A 386 14.74 -33.15 -36.64
CA ILE A 386 14.66 -31.69 -36.81
C ILE A 386 15.66 -30.97 -35.89
N LYS A 387 15.80 -31.42 -34.63
CA LYS A 387 16.81 -30.90 -33.70
C LYS A 387 18.24 -31.10 -34.23
N GLU A 388 18.57 -32.30 -34.68
CA GLU A 388 19.87 -32.61 -35.31
C GLU A 388 20.12 -31.77 -36.57
N PHE A 389 19.07 -31.45 -37.33
CA PHE A 389 19.19 -30.55 -38.48
C PHE A 389 19.53 -29.13 -38.03
N ILE A 390 18.83 -28.59 -37.04
CA ILE A 390 19.09 -27.27 -36.45
C ILE A 390 20.55 -27.17 -35.96
N GLU A 391 21.04 -28.20 -35.27
CA GLU A 391 22.44 -28.27 -34.79
C GLU A 391 23.48 -28.40 -35.92
N SER A 392 23.07 -28.83 -37.11
CA SER A 392 23.95 -28.95 -38.28
C SER A 392 24.03 -27.69 -39.13
N LEU A 393 23.21 -26.67 -38.86
CA LEU A 393 23.21 -25.39 -39.59
C LEU A 393 24.45 -24.54 -39.25
N PRO A 394 24.83 -23.56 -40.09
CA PRO A 394 25.92 -22.63 -39.79
C PRO A 394 25.71 -21.88 -38.46
N GLU A 395 26.80 -21.56 -37.75
CA GLU A 395 26.75 -20.87 -36.46
C GLU A 395 25.93 -19.58 -36.49
N GLU A 396 26.00 -18.81 -37.59
CA GLU A 396 25.19 -17.58 -37.75
C GLU A 396 23.68 -17.87 -37.74
N GLN A 397 23.23 -18.95 -38.40
CA GLN A 397 21.82 -19.32 -38.47
C GLN A 397 21.34 -19.92 -37.15
N GLN A 398 22.18 -20.72 -36.47
CA GLN A 398 21.87 -21.21 -35.13
C GLN A 398 21.72 -20.08 -34.13
N LYS A 399 22.60 -19.08 -34.22
CA LYS A 399 22.56 -17.89 -33.39
C LYS A 399 21.30 -17.08 -33.66
N GLU A 400 20.96 -16.85 -34.93
CA GLU A 400 19.72 -16.14 -35.31
C GLU A 400 18.48 -16.85 -34.77
N MET A 401 18.37 -18.18 -34.91
CA MET A 401 17.24 -18.94 -34.36
C MET A 401 17.21 -18.92 -32.83
N THR A 402 18.37 -18.94 -32.18
CA THR A 402 18.45 -18.82 -30.72
C THR A 402 17.99 -17.44 -30.25
N GLU A 403 18.39 -16.37 -30.94
CA GLU A 403 17.96 -15.00 -30.67
C GLU A 403 16.44 -14.85 -30.87
N LYS A 404 15.87 -15.44 -31.94
CA LYS A 404 14.41 -15.48 -32.17
C LYS A 404 13.66 -16.25 -31.08
N ALA A 405 14.18 -17.41 -30.69
CA ALA A 405 13.57 -18.23 -29.64
C ALA A 405 13.63 -17.54 -28.26
N GLN A 406 14.76 -16.91 -27.93
CA GLN A 406 14.88 -16.08 -26.72
C GLN A 406 13.94 -14.88 -26.75
N ALA A 407 13.78 -14.22 -27.91
CA ALA A 407 12.83 -13.13 -28.07
C ALA A 407 11.39 -13.62 -27.87
N ALA A 408 11.01 -14.78 -28.41
CA ALA A 408 9.69 -15.36 -28.21
C ALA A 408 9.39 -15.69 -26.73
N PHE A 409 10.38 -16.21 -25.99
CA PHE A 409 10.23 -16.40 -24.54
C PHE A 409 10.17 -15.11 -23.78
N LYS A 410 10.99 -14.12 -24.13
CA LYS A 410 10.92 -12.80 -23.50
C LYS A 410 9.56 -12.15 -23.73
N GLU A 411 9.03 -12.20 -24.95
CA GLU A 411 7.68 -11.71 -25.27
C GLU A 411 6.59 -12.47 -24.51
N PHE A 412 6.74 -13.78 -24.38
CA PHE A 412 5.81 -14.59 -23.59
C PHE A 412 5.90 -14.26 -22.10
N GLU A 413 7.10 -14.14 -21.53
CA GLU A 413 7.33 -13.73 -20.14
C GLU A 413 6.77 -12.33 -19.88
N ASP A 414 7.04 -11.36 -20.77
CA ASP A 414 6.48 -10.01 -20.69
C ASP A 414 4.94 -10.03 -20.74
N ALA A 415 4.35 -10.81 -21.65
CA ALA A 415 2.90 -10.93 -21.78
C ALA A 415 2.25 -11.72 -20.62
N LEU A 416 2.99 -12.68 -20.05
CA LEU A 416 2.59 -13.43 -18.87
C LEU A 416 2.64 -12.53 -17.64
N ASN A 417 3.67 -11.70 -17.51
CA ASN A 417 3.81 -10.69 -16.47
C ASN A 417 2.68 -9.65 -16.55
N GLU A 418 2.31 -9.19 -17.75
CA GLU A 418 1.14 -8.30 -17.93
C GLU A 418 -0.16 -8.96 -17.47
N GLU A 419 -0.42 -10.21 -17.87
CA GLU A 419 -1.65 -10.94 -17.52
C GLU A 419 -1.71 -11.30 -16.03
N LEU A 420 -0.56 -11.57 -15.43
CA LEU A 420 -0.39 -11.84 -14.00
C LEU A 420 -0.25 -10.56 -13.18
N GLN A 421 -0.63 -9.42 -13.77
CA GLN A 421 -0.71 -8.14 -13.12
C GLN A 421 0.62 -7.76 -12.46
N GLY A 422 1.75 -7.87 -13.15
CA GLY A 422 3.05 -7.39 -12.66
C GLY A 422 3.70 -8.23 -11.56
N LYS A 423 3.00 -9.23 -11.01
CA LYS A 423 3.43 -10.03 -9.85
C LYS A 423 4.70 -10.87 -10.05
N LEU A 424 5.35 -10.82 -11.21
CA LEU A 424 6.35 -11.82 -11.60
C LEU A 424 7.63 -11.30 -12.24
N SER A 425 7.87 -9.97 -12.34
CA SER A 425 9.24 -9.42 -12.40
C SER A 425 9.25 -7.90 -12.59
N ASP A 426 10.26 -7.25 -12.00
CA ASP A 426 10.89 -6.10 -12.63
C ASP A 426 11.96 -6.49 -13.63
N ASN A 427 11.98 -5.75 -14.74
CA ASN A 427 13.06 -5.77 -15.70
C ASN A 427 13.91 -4.47 -15.53
N PRO A 428 15.22 -4.57 -15.22
CA PRO A 428 16.10 -3.43 -14.92
C PRO A 428 16.38 -2.40 -16.05
N GLU A 429 15.56 -2.32 -17.10
CA GLU A 429 15.82 -1.45 -18.28
C GLU A 429 14.60 -0.63 -18.78
N LYS A 430 13.41 -0.66 -18.16
CA LYS A 430 12.20 0.04 -18.67
C LYS A 430 12.18 1.57 -18.45
N LYS A 431 13.27 2.27 -18.80
CA LYS A 431 13.39 3.74 -18.77
C LYS A 431 13.26 4.41 -20.16
N ALA A 432 13.77 3.81 -21.23
CA ALA A 432 13.97 4.53 -22.50
C ALA A 432 12.70 4.79 -23.35
N GLY A 433 11.63 4.00 -23.21
CA GLY A 433 10.44 4.14 -24.06
C GLY A 433 9.35 5.10 -23.56
N ARG A 434 9.39 5.52 -22.28
CA ARG A 434 8.32 6.33 -21.65
C ARG A 434 8.48 7.83 -21.86
N GLU A 435 9.70 8.32 -22.08
CA GLU A 435 9.99 9.75 -22.21
C GLU A 435 9.52 10.35 -23.56
N GLU A 436 9.36 9.54 -24.61
CA GLU A 436 8.91 10.03 -25.92
C GLU A 436 7.41 10.33 -25.98
N ILE A 437 6.58 9.58 -25.23
CA ILE A 437 5.12 9.67 -25.27
C ILE A 437 4.61 10.90 -24.48
N GLU A 438 5.25 11.22 -23.36
CA GLU A 438 4.85 12.34 -22.49
C GLU A 438 5.18 13.72 -23.09
N ALA A 439 6.15 13.79 -23.99
CA ALA A 439 6.54 15.02 -24.68
C ALA A 439 5.51 15.49 -25.73
N GLU A 440 4.73 14.58 -26.32
CA GLU A 440 3.73 14.89 -27.34
C GLU A 440 2.41 15.37 -26.76
N ALA A 441 1.97 14.83 -25.62
CA ALA A 441 0.70 15.18 -24.98
C ALA A 441 0.68 16.62 -24.41
N ALA A 442 1.84 17.13 -23.96
CA ALA A 442 1.94 18.46 -23.33
C ALA A 442 1.70 19.63 -24.30
N LYS A 443 1.76 19.42 -25.62
CA LYS A 443 1.61 20.50 -26.63
C LYS A 443 0.17 20.87 -26.97
N GLN A 444 -0.83 20.08 -26.58
CA GLN A 444 -2.20 20.24 -27.10
C GLN A 444 -3.16 21.06 -26.21
N LEU A 445 -2.82 21.38 -24.96
CA LEU A 445 -3.79 21.89 -23.97
C LEU A 445 -3.86 23.43 -23.78
N GLU A 446 -3.20 24.25 -24.60
CA GLU A 446 -3.06 25.69 -24.36
C GLU A 446 -4.13 26.64 -24.97
N ILE A 447 -5.28 26.16 -25.46
CA ILE A 447 -6.20 27.01 -26.26
C ILE A 447 -7.67 26.94 -25.80
N LYS A 448 -8.07 27.84 -24.87
CA LYS A 448 -9.27 28.74 -24.89
C LYS A 448 -9.91 28.99 -23.52
N GLY A 449 -10.25 30.27 -23.27
CA GLY A 449 -11.09 30.73 -22.15
C GLY A 449 -12.12 31.79 -22.55
N GLY A 450 -13.03 32.11 -21.61
CA GLY A 450 -14.08 33.17 -21.61
C GLY A 450 -15.33 32.72 -20.81
N GLY A 451 -16.20 33.51 -20.15
CA GLY A 451 -16.35 34.93 -19.78
C GLY A 451 -17.27 35.02 -18.52
N TRP A 452 -17.34 36.16 -17.81
CA TRP A 452 -17.68 36.23 -16.37
C TRP A 452 -19.15 36.54 -15.95
N GLU A 453 -20.02 37.06 -16.83
CA GLU A 453 -21.38 37.48 -16.44
C GLU A 453 -22.46 36.40 -16.65
N GLU A 454 -22.27 35.49 -17.61
CA GLU A 454 -23.14 34.31 -17.80
C GLU A 454 -22.94 33.29 -16.66
N LYS A 455 -21.72 33.23 -16.13
CA LYS A 455 -21.33 32.44 -14.96
C LYS A 455 -22.00 32.88 -13.66
N GLU A 456 -22.51 34.10 -13.55
CA GLU A 456 -23.12 34.58 -12.31
C GLU A 456 -24.60 34.18 -12.21
N ARG A 457 -25.33 34.22 -13.33
CA ARG A 457 -26.68 33.66 -13.44
C ARG A 457 -26.68 32.12 -13.38
N GLU A 458 -25.71 31.47 -14.02
CA GLU A 458 -25.49 30.02 -13.84
C GLU A 458 -25.16 29.70 -12.37
N ARG A 459 -24.35 30.51 -11.68
CA ARG A 459 -24.05 30.30 -10.25
C ARG A 459 -25.26 30.47 -9.32
N GLU A 460 -26.19 31.38 -9.60
CA GLU A 460 -27.41 31.53 -8.79
C GLU A 460 -28.42 30.41 -9.02
N GLU A 461 -28.50 29.92 -10.26
CA GLU A 461 -29.34 28.79 -10.66
C GLU A 461 -28.75 27.47 -10.16
N GLU A 462 -27.42 27.29 -10.28
CA GLU A 462 -26.64 26.23 -9.63
C GLU A 462 -26.74 26.31 -8.11
N ALA A 463 -26.76 27.49 -7.47
CA ALA A 463 -26.92 27.59 -6.02
C ALA A 463 -28.35 27.22 -5.55
N ARG A 464 -29.35 27.37 -6.43
CA ARG A 464 -30.74 26.96 -6.17
C ARG A 464 -30.94 25.47 -6.39
N GLU A 465 -30.37 24.93 -7.46
CA GLU A 465 -30.30 23.49 -7.74
C GLU A 465 -29.41 22.77 -6.72
N ARG A 466 -28.31 23.38 -6.27
CA ARG A 466 -27.45 22.89 -5.18
C ARG A 466 -28.13 22.97 -3.83
N ARG A 467 -29.09 23.88 -3.61
CA ARG A 467 -29.95 23.87 -2.40
C ARG A 467 -30.89 22.69 -2.41
N LYS A 468 -31.58 22.42 -3.53
CA LYS A 468 -32.39 21.21 -3.70
C LYS A 468 -31.56 19.93 -3.67
N ARG A 469 -30.34 19.96 -4.22
CA ARG A 469 -29.37 18.87 -4.18
C ARG A 469 -28.95 18.64 -2.73
N ILE A 470 -28.51 19.66 -1.99
CA ILE A 470 -28.11 19.55 -0.58
C ILE A 470 -29.26 19.05 0.29
N GLU A 471 -30.49 19.53 0.08
CA GLU A 471 -31.68 19.02 0.79
C GLU A 471 -31.98 17.56 0.43
N SER A 472 -31.77 17.17 -0.83
CA SER A 472 -31.80 15.75 -1.24
C SER A 472 -30.58 14.93 -0.78
N LEU A 473 -29.47 15.57 -0.41
CA LEU A 473 -28.25 14.93 0.09
C LEU A 473 -28.33 14.69 1.60
N PHE A 474 -29.10 15.50 2.32
CA PHE A 474 -29.55 15.20 3.68
C PHE A 474 -30.55 14.03 3.71
N GLU A 475 -31.31 13.80 2.64
CA GLU A 475 -32.21 12.63 2.51
C GLU A 475 -31.56 11.44 1.77
N ALA A 476 -30.45 11.64 1.06
CA ALA A 476 -29.76 10.62 0.26
C ALA A 476 -28.22 10.73 0.36
N GLY A 477 -27.67 10.37 1.52
CA GLY A 477 -26.39 9.66 1.64
C GLY A 477 -25.11 10.27 1.02
N GLU A 478 -24.93 11.60 1.05
CA GLU A 478 -23.57 12.17 0.95
C GLU A 478 -22.86 12.07 2.30
N LYS A 479 -21.56 11.77 2.30
CA LYS A 479 -20.78 11.54 3.53
C LYS A 479 -20.86 12.76 4.46
N ASP A 480 -21.34 12.49 5.65
CA ASP A 480 -21.41 13.36 6.81
C ASP A 480 -20.05 14.11 7.07
N PRO A 481 -20.04 15.43 7.38
CA PRO A 481 -18.79 16.19 7.52
C PRO A 481 -17.83 15.63 8.58
N TYR A 482 -18.36 14.97 9.60
CA TYR A 482 -17.60 14.30 10.65
C TYR A 482 -16.83 13.13 10.05
N HIS A 483 -17.49 12.30 9.25
CA HIS A 483 -16.88 11.20 8.52
C HIS A 483 -15.83 11.67 7.53
N GLY A 484 -16.07 12.80 6.85
CA GLY A 484 -15.11 13.43 5.97
C GLY A 484 -13.86 13.97 6.70
N ALA A 485 -14.01 14.46 7.93
CA ALA A 485 -12.90 14.85 8.79
C ALA A 485 -12.16 13.61 9.34
N LEU A 486 -12.90 12.62 9.83
CA LEU A 486 -12.40 11.35 10.36
C LEU A 486 -11.53 10.61 9.33
N GLU A 487 -11.97 10.54 8.08
CA GLU A 487 -11.23 9.91 6.98
C GLU A 487 -9.89 10.62 6.71
N LYS A 488 -9.84 11.95 6.87
CA LYS A 488 -8.61 12.74 6.65
C LYS A 488 -7.61 12.64 7.79
N VAL A 489 -8.08 12.29 8.99
CA VAL A 489 -7.27 12.30 10.22
C VAL A 489 -7.18 10.97 10.96
N SER A 490 -7.69 9.89 10.35
CA SER A 490 -7.62 8.55 10.94
C SER A 490 -6.19 8.17 11.36
N ASP A 491 -5.20 8.49 10.53
CA ASP A 491 -3.79 8.22 10.85
C ASP A 491 -3.29 9.05 12.04
N LEU A 492 -3.77 10.30 12.15
CA LEU A 492 -3.43 11.19 13.26
C LEU A 492 -4.04 10.72 14.58
N ILE A 493 -5.26 10.17 14.53
CA ILE A 493 -5.92 9.59 15.71
C ILE A 493 -5.11 8.43 16.26
N ASP A 494 -4.59 7.54 15.41
CA ASP A 494 -3.79 6.40 15.86
C ASP A 494 -2.46 6.84 16.48
N VAL A 495 -1.78 7.82 15.86
CA VAL A 495 -0.54 8.42 16.36
C VAL A 495 -0.79 9.08 17.72
N LEU A 496 -1.79 9.94 17.81
CA LEU A 496 -2.12 10.65 19.05
C LEU A 496 -2.60 9.66 20.13
N THR A 497 -3.40 8.65 19.76
CA THR A 497 -3.83 7.59 20.69
C THR A 497 -2.62 6.84 21.24
N ALA A 498 -1.61 6.53 20.43
CA ALA A 498 -0.42 5.85 20.90
C ALA A 498 0.39 6.72 21.88
N ASP A 499 0.61 8.00 21.56
CA ASP A 499 1.39 8.90 22.43
C ASP A 499 0.64 9.24 23.73
N LEU A 500 -0.66 9.59 23.62
CA LEU A 500 -1.50 9.88 24.77
C LEU A 500 -1.78 8.62 25.62
N ARG A 501 -1.76 7.41 25.04
CA ARG A 501 -1.83 6.17 25.83
C ARG A 501 -0.64 6.06 26.78
N ASP A 502 0.56 6.45 26.39
CA ASP A 502 1.71 6.39 27.30
C ASP A 502 1.61 7.42 28.44
N ILE A 503 0.90 8.53 28.20
CA ILE A 503 0.66 9.60 29.18
C ILE A 503 -0.45 9.21 30.15
N PHE A 504 -1.63 8.84 29.62
CA PHE A 504 -2.84 8.60 30.40
C PHE A 504 -2.98 7.15 30.88
N VAL A 505 -2.36 6.19 30.19
CA VAL A 505 -2.41 4.75 30.51
C VAL A 505 -1.01 4.28 30.87
N LYS A 506 -0.52 4.66 32.06
CA LYS A 506 0.68 4.05 32.65
C LYS A 506 0.46 2.53 32.78
N ARG A 507 1.01 1.76 31.84
CA ARG A 507 1.18 0.30 32.00
C ARG A 507 2.16 0.08 33.16
N LYS A 508 1.66 -0.02 34.39
CA LYS A 508 2.41 -0.69 35.46
C LYS A 508 2.68 -2.10 34.96
N ILE A 509 3.95 -2.39 34.66
CA ILE A 509 4.47 -3.73 34.46
C ILE A 509 3.91 -4.59 35.58
N GLU A 510 3.20 -5.66 35.24
CA GLU A 510 2.70 -6.64 36.20
C GLU A 510 3.89 -7.23 36.97
N ARG A 511 4.24 -6.64 38.11
CA ARG A 511 5.21 -7.22 39.02
C ARG A 511 4.46 -8.20 39.90
N TYR A 512 4.84 -9.46 39.76
CA TYR A 512 4.49 -10.49 40.73
C TYR A 512 5.44 -10.32 41.91
N GLU A 513 4.92 -9.87 43.03
CA GLU A 513 5.72 -9.79 44.25
C GLU A 513 5.68 -11.13 45.00
N THR A 514 6.82 -11.50 45.58
CA THR A 514 7.01 -12.71 46.38
C THR A 514 6.83 -12.39 47.86
N GLY A 515 6.30 -13.31 48.66
CA GLY A 515 6.14 -13.10 50.10
C GLY A 515 4.70 -13.21 50.60
N TYR A 516 3.76 -13.59 49.73
CA TYR A 516 2.34 -13.66 50.06
C TYR A 516 1.91 -15.06 50.44
N ARG A 517 0.89 -15.16 51.30
CA ARG A 517 0.36 -16.44 51.79
C ARG A 517 -0.61 -17.13 50.84
N SER A 518 -1.08 -16.42 49.82
CA SER A 518 -2.01 -16.90 48.81
C SER A 518 -1.69 -16.25 47.47
N GLY A 519 -1.96 -16.91 46.36
CA GLY A 519 -1.66 -16.40 45.01
C GLY A 519 -1.89 -17.48 43.96
N ARG A 520 -2.11 -17.11 42.69
CA ARG A 520 -2.32 -18.09 41.60
C ARG A 520 -1.02 -18.73 41.11
N ARG A 521 0.13 -18.11 41.39
CA ARG A 521 1.47 -18.57 41.03
C ARG A 521 2.34 -18.81 42.26
N TRP A 522 3.29 -19.72 42.11
CA TRP A 522 4.24 -20.12 43.16
C TRP A 522 5.64 -19.66 42.80
N ASN A 523 6.30 -18.99 43.73
CA ASN A 523 7.73 -18.79 43.68
C ASN A 523 8.45 -20.10 44.05
N VAL A 524 8.81 -20.87 43.04
CA VAL A 524 9.36 -22.23 43.21
C VAL A 524 10.62 -22.23 44.07
N ARG A 525 11.51 -21.23 43.93
CA ARG A 525 12.74 -21.15 44.73
C ARG A 525 12.46 -20.91 46.21
N GLN A 526 11.55 -20.00 46.53
CA GLN A 526 11.16 -19.73 47.92
C GLN A 526 10.41 -20.93 48.52
N ARG A 527 9.56 -21.60 47.74
CA ARG A 527 8.84 -22.79 48.18
C ARG A 527 9.78 -23.97 48.50
N ILE A 528 10.84 -24.15 47.72
CA ILE A 528 11.88 -25.15 48.00
C ILE A 528 12.58 -24.83 49.32
N ARG A 529 12.96 -23.56 49.58
CA ARG A 529 13.57 -23.16 50.86
C ARG A 529 12.65 -23.41 52.06
N GLU A 530 11.37 -23.08 51.94
CA GLU A 530 10.37 -23.33 52.98
C GLU A 530 10.17 -24.81 53.28
N LYS A 531 10.16 -25.67 52.25
CA LYS A 531 10.10 -27.13 52.44
C LYS A 531 11.31 -27.64 53.21
N VAL A 532 12.51 -27.14 52.90
CA VAL A 532 13.74 -27.49 53.62
C VAL A 532 13.68 -27.00 55.08
N ALA A 533 13.10 -25.83 55.32
CA ALA A 533 12.91 -25.26 56.65
C ALA A 533 11.70 -25.82 57.42
N GLY A 534 10.98 -26.81 56.88
CA GLY A 534 9.83 -27.43 57.54
C GLY A 534 8.59 -26.53 57.66
N VAL A 535 8.49 -25.46 56.86
CA VAL A 535 7.35 -24.54 56.90
C VAL A 535 6.11 -25.21 56.27
N PRO A 536 5.03 -25.42 57.05
CA PRO A 536 3.81 -26.05 56.54
C PRO A 536 3.07 -25.13 55.56
N LEU A 537 2.30 -25.73 54.64
CA LEU A 537 1.63 -25.03 53.53
C LEU A 537 0.77 -23.84 53.97
N PHE A 538 0.09 -23.92 55.12
CA PHE A 538 -0.77 -22.84 55.61
C PHE A 538 0.00 -21.61 56.16
N LYS A 539 1.34 -21.70 56.27
CA LYS A 539 2.25 -20.60 56.62
C LYS A 539 3.20 -20.23 55.49
N THR A 540 2.96 -20.74 54.28
CA THR A 540 3.79 -20.44 53.10
C THR A 540 3.73 -18.93 52.81
N GLU A 541 4.85 -18.34 52.43
CA GLU A 541 4.94 -16.97 51.86
C GLU A 541 5.50 -17.03 50.43
N ALA A 542 5.72 -18.24 49.90
CA ALA A 542 6.16 -18.49 48.54
C ALA A 542 5.08 -18.29 47.46
N CYS A 543 3.88 -17.79 47.78
CA CYS A 543 2.90 -17.45 46.75
C CYS A 543 3.22 -16.07 46.17
N GLU A 544 2.96 -15.93 44.87
CA GLU A 544 3.07 -14.66 44.15
C GLU A 544 1.67 -14.05 44.01
N GLN A 545 1.50 -12.82 44.51
CA GLN A 545 0.30 -12.01 44.26
C GLN A 545 0.57 -10.98 43.18
N ARG A 546 -0.47 -10.74 42.39
CA ARG A 546 -0.53 -9.59 41.50
C ARG A 546 -0.96 -8.41 42.35
N GLU A 547 -0.15 -7.37 42.43
CA GLU A 547 -0.64 -6.07 42.90
C GLU A 547 -1.66 -5.59 41.86
N SER A 548 -2.95 -5.59 42.20
CA SER A 548 -3.99 -5.00 41.37
C SER A 548 -4.94 -4.19 42.25
N GLU A 549 -4.45 -3.05 42.69
CA GLU A 549 -5.31 -1.88 42.80
C GLU A 549 -4.95 -1.00 41.61
N SER A 550 -5.82 -1.01 40.59
CA SER A 550 -5.81 0.02 39.58
C SER A 550 -6.18 1.32 40.28
N GLU A 551 -5.21 2.18 40.54
CA GLU A 551 -5.50 3.60 40.53
C GLU A 551 -5.76 3.94 39.05
N GLU A 552 -6.99 3.69 38.58
CA GLU A 552 -7.44 4.24 37.31
C GLU A 552 -7.21 5.75 37.41
N MET A 553 -6.35 6.27 36.54
CA MET A 553 -6.04 7.68 36.54
C MET A 553 -7.29 8.41 36.04
N ASP A 554 -7.86 9.22 36.94
CA ASP A 554 -9.20 9.79 36.87
C ASP A 554 -9.14 11.16 36.17
N TYR A 555 -9.33 11.15 34.84
CA TYR A 555 -9.22 12.32 33.96
C TYR A 555 -10.59 12.76 33.42
N ALA A 556 -10.84 14.07 33.43
CA ALA A 556 -11.96 14.70 32.71
C ALA A 556 -11.43 15.84 31.82
N ILE A 557 -11.90 15.91 30.58
CA ILE A 557 -11.42 16.87 29.59
C ILE A 557 -12.58 17.61 28.94
N THR A 558 -12.51 18.94 28.87
CA THR A 558 -13.45 19.77 28.11
C THR A 558 -12.76 20.30 26.87
N LEU A 559 -13.33 20.03 25.69
CA LEU A 559 -12.92 20.64 24.43
C LEU A 559 -13.81 21.85 24.16
N LEU A 560 -13.25 23.06 24.25
CA LEU A 560 -13.92 24.33 24.02
C LEU A 560 -13.54 24.90 22.64
N VAL A 561 -14.46 24.88 21.69
CA VAL A 561 -14.21 25.21 20.28
C VAL A 561 -14.79 26.59 19.95
N ASP A 562 -13.97 27.46 19.38
CA ASP A 562 -14.40 28.78 18.90
C ASP A 562 -15.28 28.63 17.65
N LEU A 563 -16.51 29.14 17.73
CA LEU A 563 -17.48 29.12 16.64
C LEU A 563 -17.83 30.53 16.14
N SER A 564 -16.97 31.51 16.42
CA SER A 564 -17.13 32.89 15.96
C SER A 564 -16.79 33.05 14.47
N GLY A 565 -17.16 34.19 13.90
CA GLY A 565 -17.11 34.48 12.47
C GLY A 565 -15.68 34.64 11.94
N SER A 566 -14.70 34.91 12.81
CA SER A 566 -13.28 34.91 12.46
C SER A 566 -12.83 33.53 11.95
N MET A 567 -13.46 32.46 12.44
CA MET A 567 -13.21 31.07 12.08
C MET A 567 -13.62 30.73 10.64
N GLN A 568 -14.43 31.57 9.97
CA GLN A 568 -14.79 31.39 8.55
C GLN A 568 -13.61 31.57 7.58
N ARG A 569 -12.55 32.27 8.01
CA ARG A 569 -11.43 32.66 7.14
C ARG A 569 -10.28 31.66 7.23
N ASN A 570 -9.46 31.61 6.18
CA ASN A 570 -8.19 30.85 6.14
C ASN A 570 -8.31 29.38 6.58
N HIS A 571 -9.45 28.75 6.29
CA HIS A 571 -9.73 27.36 6.65
C HIS A 571 -9.66 27.05 8.16
N LYS A 572 -9.80 28.07 9.03
CA LYS A 572 -9.65 27.93 10.49
C LYS A 572 -10.68 26.99 11.10
N ILE A 573 -11.97 27.14 10.75
CA ILE A 573 -13.01 26.23 11.25
C ILE A 573 -12.81 24.80 10.75
N GLN A 574 -12.32 24.61 9.52
CA GLN A 574 -12.02 23.28 8.99
C GLN A 574 -10.91 22.61 9.79
N GLU A 575 -9.85 23.33 10.14
CA GLU A 575 -8.77 22.81 10.99
C GLU A 575 -9.21 22.62 12.45
N ALA A 576 -10.00 23.55 13.02
CA ALA A 576 -10.54 23.41 14.38
C ALA A 576 -11.50 22.24 14.52
N PHE A 577 -12.40 22.06 13.56
CA PHE A 577 -13.31 20.92 13.51
C PHE A 577 -12.52 19.61 13.36
N LYS A 578 -11.55 19.58 12.45
CA LYS A 578 -10.66 18.44 12.23
C LYS A 578 -9.89 18.08 13.52
N SER A 579 -9.35 19.07 14.24
CA SER A 579 -8.69 18.88 15.54
C SER A 579 -9.64 18.38 16.62
N ALA A 580 -10.87 18.92 16.69
CA ALA A 580 -11.89 18.46 17.63
C ALA A 580 -12.28 16.99 17.37
N VAL A 581 -12.36 16.56 16.09
CA VAL A 581 -12.59 15.16 15.71
C VAL A 581 -11.43 14.28 16.17
N VAL A 582 -10.18 14.66 15.88
CA VAL A 582 -8.98 13.91 16.31
C VAL A 582 -8.97 13.70 17.81
N LEU A 583 -9.20 14.78 18.57
CA LEU A 583 -9.21 14.73 20.03
C LEU A 583 -10.38 13.89 20.54
N SER A 584 -11.59 14.07 20.02
CA SER A 584 -12.78 13.33 20.47
C SER A 584 -12.62 11.82 20.27
N GLU A 585 -12.14 11.39 19.10
CA GLU A 585 -11.92 9.97 18.79
C GLU A 585 -10.75 9.40 19.60
N THR A 586 -9.68 10.16 19.79
CA THR A 586 -8.55 9.74 20.64
C THR A 586 -8.97 9.55 22.09
N LEU A 587 -9.72 10.50 22.67
CA LEU A 587 -10.20 10.42 24.05
C LEU A 587 -11.20 9.29 24.23
N SER A 588 -12.08 9.07 23.24
CA SER A 588 -12.99 7.92 23.19
C SER A 588 -12.22 6.59 23.18
N ASN A 589 -11.20 6.46 22.32
CA ASN A 589 -10.35 5.26 22.22
C ASN A 589 -9.54 4.96 23.49
N LEU A 590 -9.21 6.00 24.26
CA LEU A 590 -8.51 5.88 25.54
C LEU A 590 -9.45 5.66 26.73
N GLY A 591 -10.77 5.76 26.54
CA GLY A 591 -11.77 5.64 27.59
C GLY A 591 -11.75 6.81 28.58
N ILE A 592 -11.30 7.99 28.15
CA ILE A 592 -11.25 9.21 28.98
C ILE A 592 -12.60 9.93 28.89
N LYS A 593 -13.12 10.43 30.02
CA LYS A 593 -14.35 11.22 30.03
C LYS A 593 -14.10 12.60 29.43
N PHE A 594 -14.92 13.01 28.46
CA PHE A 594 -14.80 14.33 27.86
C PHE A 594 -16.14 14.92 27.43
N GLU A 595 -16.19 16.25 27.31
CA GLU A 595 -17.29 16.99 26.69
C GLU A 595 -16.76 17.81 25.50
N VAL A 596 -17.65 18.13 24.55
CA VAL A 596 -17.37 19.03 23.42
C VAL A 596 -18.40 20.15 23.44
N VAL A 597 -17.90 21.37 23.64
CA VAL A 597 -18.69 22.60 23.71
C VAL A 597 -18.12 23.62 22.72
N GLY A 598 -18.99 24.31 22.01
CA GLY A 598 -18.63 25.47 21.18
C GLY A 598 -18.95 26.78 21.89
N PHE A 599 -18.39 27.90 21.42
CA PHE A 599 -18.74 29.21 21.97
C PHE A 599 -18.83 30.33 20.92
N GLN A 600 -19.71 31.28 21.23
CA GLN A 600 -19.89 32.58 20.56
C GLN A 600 -20.05 33.64 21.66
N ASP A 601 -21.22 34.25 21.84
CA ASP A 601 -21.59 34.99 23.06
C ASP A 601 -22.17 34.11 24.17
N ILE A 602 -22.39 32.82 23.90
CA ILE A 602 -22.83 31.79 24.86
C ILE A 602 -22.11 30.46 24.61
N ILE A 603 -22.16 29.54 25.57
CA ILE A 603 -21.76 28.13 25.37
C ILE A 603 -22.85 27.37 24.61
N LEU A 604 -22.40 26.57 23.64
CA LEU A 604 -23.21 25.68 22.82
C LEU A 604 -22.78 24.24 23.08
N GLU A 605 -23.68 23.42 23.62
CA GLU A 605 -23.37 22.04 23.98
C GLU A 605 -23.58 21.09 22.79
N PHE A 606 -22.51 20.42 22.36
CA PHE A 606 -22.59 19.40 21.33
C PHE A 606 -22.55 17.99 21.93
N LYS A 607 -21.60 17.72 22.85
CA LYS A 607 -21.47 16.43 23.54
C LYS A 607 -21.23 16.65 25.02
N ALA A 608 -22.10 16.15 25.89
CA ALA A 608 -21.92 16.17 27.33
C ALA A 608 -20.99 15.02 27.83
N PHE A 609 -20.50 15.10 29.07
CA PHE A 609 -19.59 14.10 29.65
C PHE A 609 -20.14 12.67 29.66
N GLU A 610 -21.43 12.50 29.95
CA GLU A 610 -22.06 11.18 30.10
C GLU A 610 -22.51 10.57 28.76
N GLU A 611 -22.49 11.35 27.69
CA GLU A 611 -22.83 10.90 26.35
C GLU A 611 -21.67 10.15 25.69
N GLN A 612 -21.99 9.12 24.91
CA GLN A 612 -21.01 8.36 24.14
C GLN A 612 -20.79 8.98 22.77
N LEU A 613 -19.61 8.79 22.19
CA LEU A 613 -19.32 9.21 20.81
C LEU A 613 -19.84 8.14 19.82
N ASP A 614 -21.15 8.08 19.68
CA ASP A 614 -21.84 7.22 18.71
C ASP A 614 -22.15 7.98 17.41
N GLU A 615 -22.77 7.30 16.45
CA GLU A 615 -23.06 7.86 15.13
C GLU A 615 -23.96 9.11 15.19
N SER A 616 -24.96 9.10 16.07
CA SER A 616 -25.86 10.24 16.25
C SER A 616 -25.13 11.44 16.84
N MET A 617 -24.18 11.19 17.73
CA MET A 617 -23.33 12.23 18.30
C MET A 617 -22.35 12.80 17.26
N ARG A 618 -21.79 11.96 16.38
CA ARG A 618 -20.94 12.39 15.26
C ARG A 618 -21.69 13.33 14.32
N GLU A 619 -22.94 12.99 13.99
CA GLU A 619 -23.83 13.85 13.20
C GLU A 619 -24.11 15.19 13.90
N LYS A 620 -24.40 15.17 15.22
CA LYS A 620 -24.63 16.37 16.01
C LYS A 620 -23.42 17.31 16.01
N LEU A 621 -22.20 16.77 16.05
CA LEU A 621 -20.98 17.57 16.03
C LEU A 621 -20.82 18.38 14.73
N ASN A 622 -21.40 17.94 13.61
CA ASN A 622 -21.33 18.71 12.34
C ASN A 622 -22.03 20.05 12.38
N GLN A 623 -22.96 20.23 13.32
CA GLN A 623 -23.63 21.50 13.54
C GLN A 623 -22.65 22.61 13.90
N MET A 624 -21.48 22.29 14.48
CA MET A 624 -20.40 23.27 14.73
C MET A 624 -20.01 24.04 13.46
N ILE A 625 -19.91 23.36 12.32
CA ILE A 625 -19.56 24.00 11.05
C ILE A 625 -20.68 24.95 10.61
N LEU A 626 -21.94 24.51 10.75
CA LEU A 626 -23.11 25.31 10.37
C LEU A 626 -23.25 26.57 11.23
N GLU A 627 -22.90 26.46 12.51
CA GLU A 627 -22.94 27.54 13.50
C GLU A 627 -22.03 28.71 13.11
N VAL A 628 -20.80 28.40 12.68
CA VAL A 628 -19.82 29.41 12.23
C VAL A 628 -20.32 30.18 11.01
N TYR A 629 -21.06 29.52 10.11
CA TYR A 629 -21.65 30.15 8.93
C TYR A 629 -23.01 30.81 9.21
N GLY A 630 -23.55 30.72 10.43
CA GLY A 630 -24.87 31.22 10.80
C GLY A 630 -26.01 30.51 10.08
N ARG A 631 -25.88 29.20 9.84
CA ARG A 631 -26.83 28.38 9.07
C ARG A 631 -27.36 27.16 9.81
N ASN A 632 -27.11 27.05 11.10
CA ASN A 632 -27.58 25.92 11.90
C ASN A 632 -29.08 26.10 12.23
N PRO A 633 -30.02 25.28 11.70
CA PRO A 633 -31.45 25.54 11.84
C PRO A 633 -31.95 25.68 13.28
N ASP A 634 -31.34 24.93 14.22
CA ASP A 634 -31.66 24.93 15.64
C ASP A 634 -30.56 25.57 16.51
N GLY A 635 -29.60 26.24 15.86
CA GLY A 635 -28.44 26.87 16.49
C GLY A 635 -28.66 28.33 16.91
N HIS A 636 -27.68 28.87 17.62
CA HIS A 636 -27.70 30.25 18.10
C HIS A 636 -27.40 31.25 16.96
N ASN A 637 -26.55 30.85 16.02
CA ASN A 637 -26.19 31.55 14.78
C ASN A 637 -25.80 33.01 14.99
N ASN A 638 -25.01 33.29 16.02
CA ASN A 638 -24.46 34.62 16.28
C ASN A 638 -22.93 34.67 16.11
N PRO A 639 -22.38 34.28 14.94
CA PRO A 639 -20.94 34.22 14.76
C PRO A 639 -20.28 35.61 14.83
N GLY A 640 -21.03 36.71 14.75
CA GLY A 640 -20.47 38.06 14.92
C GLY A 640 -20.02 38.40 16.34
N ASP A 641 -20.48 37.66 17.35
CA ASP A 641 -20.10 37.89 18.75
C ASP A 641 -19.22 36.75 19.29
N ASN A 642 -18.09 37.11 19.89
CA ASN A 642 -17.15 36.24 20.59
C ASN A 642 -16.91 36.80 22.01
N ASP A 643 -17.60 36.22 23.00
CA ASP A 643 -17.48 36.53 24.44
C ASP A 643 -16.70 35.43 25.18
N ASP A 644 -15.51 35.14 24.67
CA ASP A 644 -14.61 34.07 25.12
C ASP A 644 -14.37 34.02 26.63
N GLY A 645 -14.17 35.16 27.30
CA GLY A 645 -13.96 35.22 28.74
C GLY A 645 -15.14 34.65 29.54
N ALA A 646 -16.37 35.01 29.16
CA ALA A 646 -17.57 34.50 29.83
C ALA A 646 -17.78 33.01 29.54
N SER A 647 -17.61 32.61 28.27
CA SER A 647 -17.73 31.20 27.85
C SER A 647 -16.68 30.31 28.50
N LEU A 648 -15.44 30.79 28.66
CA LEU A 648 -14.36 30.05 29.34
C LEU A 648 -14.71 29.76 30.81
N LEU A 649 -15.27 30.74 31.51
CA LEU A 649 -15.73 30.54 32.90
C LEU A 649 -16.89 29.55 32.99
N GLU A 650 -17.83 29.58 32.05
CA GLU A 650 -18.94 28.64 32.00
C GLU A 650 -18.47 27.20 31.74
N ALA A 651 -17.60 26.99 30.75
CA ALA A 651 -16.98 25.69 30.50
C ALA A 651 -16.18 25.18 31.71
N SER A 652 -15.49 26.08 32.43
CA SER A 652 -14.81 25.74 33.68
C SER A 652 -15.77 25.26 34.77
N ARG A 653 -17.01 25.77 34.82
CA ARG A 653 -18.02 25.28 35.78
C ARG A 653 -18.47 23.86 35.45
N HIS A 654 -18.74 23.55 34.17
CA HIS A 654 -19.10 22.19 33.74
C HIS A 654 -18.02 21.17 34.17
N LEU A 655 -16.75 21.51 33.93
CA LEU A 655 -15.62 20.66 34.29
C LEU A 655 -15.42 20.55 35.81
N THR A 656 -15.79 21.58 36.58
CA THR A 656 -15.73 21.55 38.05
C THR A 656 -16.67 20.50 38.65
N GLU A 657 -17.83 20.28 38.04
CA GLU A 657 -18.83 19.32 38.51
C GLU A 657 -18.38 17.85 38.35
N GLN A 658 -17.41 17.59 37.49
CA GLN A 658 -16.90 16.24 37.26
C GLN A 658 -16.08 15.73 38.46
N ILE A 659 -16.37 14.50 38.90
CA ILE A 659 -15.58 13.80 39.92
C ILE A 659 -14.35 13.20 39.23
N ALA A 660 -13.36 14.04 38.96
CA ALA A 660 -12.08 13.67 38.35
C ALA A 660 -10.90 14.31 39.08
N LYS A 661 -9.84 13.54 39.35
CA LYS A 661 -8.59 14.04 39.98
C LYS A 661 -7.85 15.04 39.09
N ASN A 662 -7.81 14.79 37.79
CA ASN A 662 -7.10 15.62 36.81
C ASN A 662 -8.07 16.17 35.78
N LYS A 663 -8.10 17.49 35.63
CA LYS A 663 -9.06 18.20 34.79
C LYS A 663 -8.33 19.06 33.77
N PHE A 664 -8.67 18.91 32.49
CA PHE A 664 -8.09 19.70 31.40
C PHE A 664 -9.18 20.47 30.68
N LEU A 665 -8.96 21.76 30.46
CA LEU A 665 -9.82 22.59 29.63
C LEU A 665 -8.98 23.04 28.43
N VAL A 666 -9.27 22.44 27.28
CA VAL A 666 -8.53 22.62 26.03
C VAL A 666 -9.35 23.55 25.14
N VAL A 667 -8.79 24.71 24.81
CA VAL A 667 -9.43 25.76 24.03
C VAL A 667 -8.88 25.75 22.61
N LEU A 668 -9.73 25.50 21.62
CA LEU A 668 -9.42 25.57 20.19
C LEU A 668 -9.97 26.89 19.66
N SER A 669 -9.12 27.91 19.52
CA SER A 669 -9.56 29.25 19.14
C SER A 669 -8.53 29.97 18.30
N ASP A 670 -8.99 30.87 17.44
CA ASP A 670 -8.11 31.80 16.76
C ASP A 670 -7.75 33.04 17.61
N GLY A 671 -8.34 33.16 18.80
CA GLY A 671 -7.89 33.91 19.97
C GLY A 671 -8.08 35.43 19.93
N GLU A 672 -9.01 35.93 19.11
CA GLU A 672 -9.33 37.36 19.04
C GLU A 672 -10.74 37.65 19.59
N PRO A 673 -10.86 38.10 20.86
CA PRO A 673 -12.14 38.52 21.43
C PRO A 673 -12.71 39.70 20.63
N LEU A 674 -13.89 39.50 20.02
CA LEU A 674 -14.55 40.52 19.20
C LEU A 674 -16.07 40.37 19.27
N MET A 675 -16.79 41.48 19.45
CA MET A 675 -18.26 41.51 19.35
C MET A 675 -18.72 42.56 18.36
N ASP A 676 -19.31 42.13 17.24
CA ASP A 676 -19.92 43.00 16.23
C ASP A 676 -21.16 43.72 16.76
N SER A 677 -21.86 43.15 17.76
CA SER A 677 -23.00 43.78 18.42
C SER A 677 -22.64 45.08 19.17
N GLY A 678 -21.35 45.31 19.45
CA GLY A 678 -20.87 46.47 20.20
C GLY A 678 -21.29 46.48 21.68
N LYS A 679 -21.80 45.35 22.21
CA LYS A 679 -22.19 45.19 23.62
C LYS A 679 -21.02 45.42 24.58
N LYS A 680 -19.82 45.00 24.18
CA LYS A 680 -18.55 45.18 24.92
C LYS A 680 -17.48 45.77 23.99
N SER A 681 -16.59 46.58 24.54
CA SER A 681 -15.43 47.08 23.80
C SER A 681 -14.35 46.00 23.68
N SER A 682 -13.52 46.03 22.64
CA SER A 682 -12.39 45.10 22.48
C SER A 682 -11.44 45.11 23.70
N SER A 683 -11.19 46.28 24.30
CA SER A 683 -10.41 46.39 25.54
C SER A 683 -11.08 45.76 26.76
N GLN A 684 -12.41 45.73 26.79
CA GLN A 684 -13.16 45.07 27.85
C GLN A 684 -13.10 43.55 27.69
N LEU A 685 -13.25 43.04 26.47
CA LEU A 685 -13.16 41.61 26.17
C LEU A 685 -11.76 41.05 26.44
N ASP A 686 -10.67 41.71 25.99
CA ASP A 686 -9.29 41.30 26.32
C ASP A 686 -9.06 41.25 27.84
N ARG A 687 -9.58 42.23 28.58
CA ARG A 687 -9.48 42.25 30.05
C ARG A 687 -10.26 41.09 30.67
N GLU A 688 -11.50 40.87 30.26
CA GLU A 688 -12.37 39.82 30.81
C GLU A 688 -11.80 38.42 30.54
N LEU A 689 -11.22 38.16 29.37
CA LEU A 689 -10.53 36.90 29.10
C LEU A 689 -9.31 36.70 30.01
N ARG A 690 -8.49 37.75 30.22
CA ARG A 690 -7.34 37.69 31.14
C ARG A 690 -7.79 37.42 32.58
N GLU A 691 -8.87 38.07 33.01
CA GLU A 691 -9.47 37.87 34.33
C GLU A 691 -9.99 36.43 34.47
N ALA A 692 -10.67 35.89 33.46
CA ALA A 692 -11.15 34.52 33.43
C ALA A 692 -10.03 33.48 33.53
N VAL A 693 -8.98 33.63 32.71
CA VAL A 693 -7.79 32.74 32.76
C VAL A 693 -7.13 32.79 34.13
N ALA A 694 -6.96 33.99 34.70
CA ALA A 694 -6.37 34.16 36.02
C ALA A 694 -7.24 33.54 37.12
N GLU A 695 -8.57 33.70 37.03
CA GLU A 695 -9.52 33.13 37.98
C GLU A 695 -9.47 31.61 37.99
N ILE A 696 -9.52 30.98 36.81
CA ILE A 696 -9.49 29.51 36.68
C ILE A 696 -8.15 28.97 37.18
N THR A 697 -7.04 29.59 36.79
CA THR A 697 -5.69 29.15 37.17
C THR A 697 -5.44 29.27 38.67
N ALA A 698 -5.96 30.32 39.32
CA ALA A 698 -5.75 30.56 40.74
C ALA A 698 -6.71 29.78 41.64
N ASN A 699 -7.96 29.56 41.21
CA ASN A 699 -9.05 29.08 42.07
C ASN A 699 -9.53 27.66 41.75
N THR A 700 -9.04 27.04 40.68
CA THR A 700 -9.42 25.67 40.30
C THR A 700 -8.18 24.76 40.17
N ASN A 701 -8.39 23.45 40.11
CA ASN A 701 -7.35 22.47 39.78
C ASN A 701 -7.29 22.14 38.27
N GLN A 702 -7.92 22.97 37.43
CA GLN A 702 -8.02 22.73 36.00
C GLN A 702 -6.76 23.23 35.28
N LYS A 703 -6.29 22.43 34.34
CA LYS A 703 -5.15 22.76 33.47
C LYS A 703 -5.69 23.38 32.19
N LEU A 704 -5.44 24.68 32.01
CA LEU A 704 -5.80 25.41 30.80
C LEU A 704 -4.77 25.17 29.70
N ILE A 705 -5.25 24.84 28.49
CA ILE A 705 -4.44 24.64 27.29
C ILE A 705 -5.05 25.42 26.12
N GLY A 706 -4.28 26.31 25.50
CA GLY A 706 -4.70 27.05 24.31
C GLY A 706 -4.10 26.49 23.02
N LEU A 707 -4.94 26.10 22.06
CA LEU A 707 -4.54 25.60 20.74
C LEU A 707 -4.98 26.60 19.66
N GLY A 708 -4.00 27.27 19.07
CA GLY A 708 -4.17 28.32 18.06
C GLY A 708 -4.02 27.75 16.66
N LEU A 709 -5.10 27.24 16.09
CA LEU A 709 -5.08 26.63 14.76
C LEU A 709 -5.05 27.72 13.68
N ASN A 710 -3.97 27.75 12.90
CA ASN A 710 -3.68 28.84 11.95
C ASN A 710 -3.75 30.26 12.58
N SER A 711 -3.50 30.38 13.89
CA SER A 711 -3.49 31.67 14.60
C SER A 711 -2.52 31.68 15.79
N GLY A 712 -1.81 32.81 15.95
CA GLY A 712 -0.88 33.04 17.06
C GLY A 712 -1.52 33.55 18.36
N ALA A 713 -2.81 33.90 18.37
CA ALA A 713 -3.34 34.78 19.41
C ALA A 713 -3.51 34.12 20.79
N VAL A 714 -3.69 32.79 20.84
CA VAL A 714 -3.79 32.04 22.11
C VAL A 714 -2.57 32.21 23.02
N ALA A 715 -1.39 32.46 22.44
CA ALA A 715 -0.13 32.69 23.16
C ALA A 715 -0.17 33.93 24.08
N LYS A 716 -1.11 34.85 23.85
CA LYS A 716 -1.27 36.08 24.65
C LYS A 716 -2.00 35.85 25.98
N TYR A 717 -2.71 34.73 26.10
CA TYR A 717 -3.65 34.47 27.19
C TYR A 717 -3.34 33.19 27.96
N TYR A 718 -2.98 32.10 27.28
CA TYR A 718 -2.79 30.79 27.91
C TYR A 718 -1.32 30.47 28.14
N ASP A 719 -0.95 30.10 29.38
CA ASP A 719 0.44 29.77 29.72
C ASP A 719 0.91 28.46 29.04
N ASN A 720 0.05 27.44 28.98
CA ASN A 720 0.28 26.25 28.18
C ASN A 720 -0.41 26.44 26.82
N HIS A 721 0.35 26.66 25.75
CA HIS A 721 -0.22 26.88 24.43
C HIS A 721 0.63 26.32 23.30
N ILE A 722 -0.02 26.04 22.17
CA ILE A 722 0.62 25.86 20.87
C ILE A 722 -0.12 26.76 19.89
N ALA A 723 0.62 27.57 19.12
CA ALA A 723 0.01 28.63 18.30
C ALA A 723 0.55 28.61 16.87
N GLY A 724 -0.30 28.97 15.91
CA GLY A 724 0.06 29.06 14.49
C GLY A 724 0.21 27.71 13.80
N ILE A 725 -0.46 26.67 14.31
CA ILE A 725 -0.26 25.28 13.87
C ILE A 725 -1.44 24.71 13.08
N THR A 726 -1.18 23.67 12.29
CA THR A 726 -2.23 22.83 11.69
C THR A 726 -2.65 21.68 12.63
N THR A 727 -3.68 20.92 12.26
CA THR A 727 -4.10 19.72 13.03
C THR A 727 -3.00 18.66 13.09
N GLU A 728 -2.21 18.52 12.02
CA GLU A 728 -1.10 17.58 11.94
C GLU A 728 0.01 17.98 12.93
N GLU A 729 0.41 19.24 12.94
CA GLU A 729 1.42 19.78 13.88
C GLU A 729 0.94 19.75 15.34
N MET A 730 -0.37 19.94 15.58
CA MET A 730 -0.98 19.74 16.89
C MET A 730 -0.71 18.32 17.40
N VAL A 731 -0.92 17.30 16.56
CA VAL A 731 -0.78 15.89 16.95
C VAL A 731 0.65 15.56 17.34
N GLU A 732 1.64 16.16 16.65
CA GLU A 732 3.06 15.96 16.94
C GLU A 732 3.50 16.61 18.26
N THR A 733 2.87 17.72 18.66
CA THR A 733 3.34 18.57 19.76
C THR A 733 2.47 18.48 21.03
N LEU A 734 1.21 18.05 20.91
CA LEU A 734 0.25 18.03 22.01
C LEU A 734 0.66 17.07 23.13
N GLY A 735 1.28 15.93 22.81
CA GLY A 735 1.75 14.98 23.82
C GLY A 735 2.85 15.54 24.71
N GLU A 736 3.82 16.25 24.14
CA GLU A 736 4.85 16.95 24.90
C GLU A 736 4.25 18.05 25.79
N LEU A 737 3.34 18.87 25.25
CA LEU A 737 2.65 19.89 26.00
C LEU A 737 1.85 19.31 27.19
N LEU A 738 1.13 18.21 26.96
CA LEU A 738 0.37 17.55 28.02
C LEU A 738 1.28 16.97 29.11
N ARG A 739 2.44 16.41 28.74
CA ARG A 739 3.46 15.95 29.72
C ARG A 739 3.96 17.12 30.55
N GLU A 740 4.33 18.24 29.94
CA GLU A 740 4.76 19.44 30.65
C GLU A 740 3.66 20.00 31.57
N ALA A 741 2.42 20.06 31.08
CA ALA A 741 1.28 20.53 31.86
C ALA A 741 0.95 19.59 33.03
N ILE A 742 1.25 18.30 32.92
CA ILE A 742 1.13 17.34 34.02
C ILE A 742 2.29 17.49 35.01
N GLU A 743 3.51 17.78 34.56
CA GLU A 743 4.70 17.88 35.43
C GLU A 743 4.80 19.22 36.19
N LYS A 744 4.26 20.32 35.62
CA LYS A 744 4.28 21.65 36.24
C LYS A 744 3.28 21.83 37.39
N TYR A 745 2.33 20.90 37.55
CA TYR A 745 1.25 20.93 38.55
C TYR A 745 1.31 19.71 39.47
#